data_AF-A0A2S7DI66-F1
#
_entry.id   AF-A0A2S7DI66-F1
#
_cell.length_a   1.000
_cell.length_b   1.000
_cell.length_c   1.000
_cell.angle_alpha   90.00
_cell.angle_beta   90.00
_cell.angle_gamma   90.00
#
_symmetry.space_group_name_H-M   'P 1'
#
loop_
_entity.id
_entity.type
_entity.pdbx_description
1 polymer ?
#
loop_
_entity_poly.entity_id
_entity_poly.type
_entity_poly.pdbx_seq_one_letter_code
_entity_poly.pdbx_strand_id
1 'polypeptide(L)'
;MLKPVALLTPRPSPLRDRHLPDWLLAGKLEPPSPRPGAVLRTSLLTALDQAQARPLTLLLAPPGFGKTTVLAQWHAHLHASRHRAVAWLSLDEEDADAARLLGHLALALQHAGADEAFCARVLHERDQDPRKALTLLLRALHSAPRPISVILDDYDRVGSASVDDLVLRLIEHGGGRLHLLLATRRIPALPLARLDLQAQLSRLGSAQLALDGDEARALLGAQIPAPVADALLHYTEGWPVALHLARLWLEGDAQRQQQVTARFSGRSAQIAAYLAEQVVNDLDADTRDLLLRTSHLERVNASLADALRQRDDSGRLLARLEHFHGLLVPLDGEREWFRYHPLFADFLQQLLDREHPGQAMQLHQRAARWFGEHRHLADAVRHAARGECGDLAASYIARAGTWQLLLTHGTHAVRALLRHFDHRTIRDTPALNLTQAHLHLKLGEFGHARLLLERFRDFPAALREPQQRDYTVMVALLRDRLDEICGNPHGLAQIAAQAGALDEDDHLSRGMLLCICANTALAQGAFAVAERHALAARDAMRRGGSDLGASQALLSLGQSLFYRGRLGDAEACYQQALQCCARSPQPDRVLQAAGQCLLAQLHHERGHHDDAADLLHPALELLEQHDGSADILAAAYQTALGLERLRDRSGRSALALLEHVEQIAHGRKLARLSELAAAWRLMLLLEHPGTTAIDLLIARSGGESGLAHTLRAAHRWRDRAAMGFALARWHRLAGRSSAALGILGQIEQACLSNDNAWHLARTRARIALVLQQRGELLEALPPLYSALEHVALTQSWQAIVELGLPAKAMLRSLRQHDPHTIGGTTRALTIQALLERLSGDEDPASDMFSERELEVLAQLARGHSNKQIARHLHLSENTVKFHLKNLYRKLDARSREGALAQAQQRGVLCVQPPQHSKAPT
;
A
#
# COMPACT_ATOMS: atom_id res chain seq x y z
N MET A 1 -4.70 -32.80 -80.28
CA MET A 1 -5.75 -31.93 -80.86
C MET A 1 -6.98 -32.04 -79.99
N LEU A 2 -7.20 -31.06 -79.11
CA LEU A 2 -8.20 -31.10 -78.04
C LEU A 2 -9.47 -30.34 -78.48
N LYS A 3 -10.60 -31.04 -78.56
CA LYS A 3 -11.96 -30.50 -78.67
C LYS A 3 -12.86 -31.22 -77.66
N PRO A 4 -13.92 -30.56 -77.17
CA PRO A 4 -14.26 -30.55 -75.74
C PRO A 4 -15.08 -31.78 -75.34
N VAL A 5 -14.63 -32.43 -74.26
CA VAL A 5 -15.38 -33.50 -73.58
C VAL A 5 -16.34 -32.83 -72.60
N ALA A 6 -17.63 -33.17 -72.75
CA ALA A 6 -18.70 -32.75 -71.89
C ALA A 6 -18.40 -33.06 -70.41
N LEU A 7 -18.40 -32.03 -69.57
CA LEU A 7 -18.33 -32.18 -68.13
C LEU A 7 -19.68 -32.72 -67.64
N LEU A 8 -19.62 -33.93 -67.11
CA LEU A 8 -20.67 -34.59 -66.33
C LEU A 8 -21.24 -33.63 -65.30
N THR A 9 -22.53 -33.31 -65.44
CA THR A 9 -23.35 -32.73 -64.38
C THR A 9 -23.34 -33.67 -63.17
N PRO A 10 -23.01 -33.20 -61.95
CA PRO A 10 -23.23 -34.01 -60.76
C PRO A 10 -24.75 -34.14 -60.55
N ARG A 11 -25.21 -35.39 -60.39
CA ARG A 11 -26.60 -35.71 -60.01
C ARG A 11 -26.99 -34.94 -58.73
N PRO A 12 -28.20 -34.36 -58.64
CA PRO A 12 -28.71 -33.87 -57.37
C PRO A 12 -28.89 -35.05 -56.41
N SER A 13 -28.28 -34.96 -55.24
CA SER A 13 -28.59 -35.83 -54.11
C SER A 13 -30.06 -35.66 -53.71
N PRO A 14 -30.81 -36.72 -53.39
CA PRO A 14 -32.19 -36.60 -52.96
C PRO A 14 -32.21 -36.18 -51.49
N LEU A 15 -32.23 -34.87 -51.23
CA LEU A 15 -32.77 -34.37 -49.96
C LEU A 15 -34.29 -34.50 -50.06
N ARG A 16 -34.89 -35.29 -49.15
CA ARG A 16 -36.33 -35.43 -49.02
C ARG A 16 -36.92 -34.03 -48.74
N ASP A 17 -37.65 -33.47 -49.69
CA ASP A 17 -38.57 -32.36 -49.42
C ASP A 17 -39.63 -32.86 -48.43
N ARG A 18 -39.51 -32.44 -47.17
CA ARG A 18 -40.56 -32.59 -46.15
C ARG A 18 -41.54 -31.44 -46.36
N HIS A 19 -42.76 -31.73 -46.80
CA HIS A 19 -43.83 -30.73 -46.91
C HIS A 19 -44.10 -30.11 -45.53
N LEU A 20 -43.64 -28.88 -45.31
CA LEU A 20 -44.02 -28.08 -44.16
C LEU A 20 -45.47 -27.60 -44.34
N PRO A 21 -46.27 -27.47 -43.26
CA PRO A 21 -47.64 -26.96 -43.36
C PRO A 21 -47.65 -25.48 -43.81
N ASP A 22 -48.63 -25.08 -44.63
CA ASP A 22 -48.74 -23.73 -45.22
C ASP A 22 -48.84 -22.58 -44.19
N TRP A 23 -49.22 -22.89 -42.95
CA TRP A 23 -49.36 -21.93 -41.85
C TRP A 23 -48.06 -21.74 -41.05
N LEU A 24 -46.98 -22.47 -41.36
CA LEU A 24 -45.69 -22.37 -40.68
C LEU A 24 -44.65 -21.71 -41.59
N LEU A 25 -44.04 -20.63 -41.11
CA LEU A 25 -42.86 -20.06 -41.74
C LEU A 25 -41.66 -20.98 -41.51
N ALA A 26 -41.06 -21.49 -42.59
CA ALA A 26 -39.91 -22.41 -42.53
C ALA A 26 -38.75 -21.86 -41.66
N GLY A 27 -38.54 -20.55 -41.68
CA GLY A 27 -37.52 -19.87 -40.87
C GLY A 27 -37.72 -19.92 -39.35
N LYS A 28 -38.88 -20.38 -38.83
CA LYS A 28 -39.06 -20.60 -37.39
C LYS A 28 -38.33 -21.84 -36.88
N LEU A 29 -38.09 -22.83 -37.73
CA LEU A 29 -37.52 -24.14 -37.33
C LEU A 29 -36.01 -24.25 -37.56
N GLU A 30 -35.39 -23.21 -38.14
CA GLU A 30 -33.97 -23.20 -38.45
C GLU A 30 -33.31 -21.97 -37.79
N PRO A 31 -32.06 -22.11 -37.31
CA PRO A 31 -31.33 -20.96 -36.79
C PRO A 31 -31.08 -19.93 -37.91
N PRO A 32 -31.02 -18.63 -37.57
CA PRO A 32 -30.63 -17.62 -38.55
C PRO A 32 -29.21 -17.89 -39.06
N SER A 33 -28.97 -17.55 -40.33
CA SER A 33 -27.65 -17.74 -40.95
C SER A 33 -26.56 -17.02 -40.14
N PRO A 34 -25.41 -17.67 -39.86
CA PRO A 34 -24.34 -17.06 -39.10
C PRO A 34 -23.81 -15.82 -39.85
N ARG A 35 -23.66 -14.71 -39.12
CA ARG A 35 -23.13 -13.47 -39.70
C ARG A 35 -21.65 -13.65 -40.08
N PRO A 36 -21.22 -13.18 -41.27
CA PRO A 36 -19.81 -13.14 -41.62
C PRO A 36 -19.02 -12.34 -40.57
N GLY A 37 -17.96 -12.91 -40.01
CA GLY A 37 -17.15 -12.28 -38.97
C GLY A 37 -17.70 -12.43 -37.54
N ALA A 38 -18.69 -13.30 -37.30
CA ALA A 38 -19.07 -13.69 -35.94
C ALA A 38 -17.91 -14.44 -35.25
N VAL A 39 -17.57 -14.01 -34.03
CA VAL A 39 -16.50 -14.62 -33.23
C VAL A 39 -16.97 -15.95 -32.64
N LEU A 40 -16.14 -16.99 -32.73
CA LEU A 40 -16.42 -18.30 -32.15
C LEU A 40 -16.22 -18.28 -30.63
N ARG A 41 -17.27 -18.61 -29.88
CA ARG A 41 -17.31 -18.48 -28.40
C ARG A 41 -16.99 -19.82 -27.71
N THR A 42 -15.80 -20.37 -27.92
CA THR A 42 -15.44 -21.76 -27.53
C THR A 42 -15.68 -22.06 -26.03
N SER A 43 -15.37 -21.11 -25.15
CA SER A 43 -15.59 -21.23 -23.70
C SER A 43 -17.07 -21.36 -23.35
N LEU A 44 -17.93 -20.52 -23.95
CA LEU A 44 -19.37 -20.58 -23.79
C LEU A 44 -20.00 -21.83 -24.40
N LEU A 45 -19.54 -22.27 -25.57
CA LEU A 45 -20.00 -23.54 -26.16
C LEU A 45 -19.72 -24.71 -25.23
N THR A 46 -18.54 -24.74 -24.61
CA THR A 46 -18.18 -25.75 -23.61
C THR A 46 -19.08 -25.66 -22.37
N ALA A 47 -19.39 -24.45 -21.88
CA ALA A 47 -20.29 -24.25 -20.75
C ALA A 47 -21.73 -24.71 -21.07
N LEU A 48 -22.22 -24.43 -22.28
CA LEU A 48 -23.51 -24.92 -22.77
C LEU A 48 -23.53 -26.44 -22.87
N ASP A 49 -22.44 -27.08 -23.30
CA ASP A 49 -22.34 -28.53 -23.34
C ASP A 49 -22.38 -29.18 -21.95
N GLN A 50 -21.70 -28.58 -20.98
CA GLN A 50 -21.78 -29.03 -19.58
C GLN A 50 -23.19 -28.81 -19.01
N ALA A 51 -23.86 -27.72 -19.39
CA ALA A 51 -25.22 -27.41 -18.93
C ALA A 51 -26.26 -28.44 -19.41
N GLN A 52 -25.97 -29.21 -20.47
CA GLN A 52 -26.83 -30.30 -20.96
C GLN A 52 -27.07 -31.42 -19.94
N ALA A 53 -26.26 -31.49 -18.87
CA ALA A 53 -26.47 -32.40 -17.77
C ALA A 53 -27.74 -32.10 -16.96
N ARG A 54 -28.25 -30.85 -17.03
CA ARG A 54 -29.50 -30.42 -16.38
C ARG A 54 -30.62 -30.31 -17.42
N PRO A 55 -31.89 -30.54 -17.06
CA PRO A 55 -33.02 -30.48 -18.00
C PRO A 55 -33.32 -29.06 -18.52
N LEU A 56 -32.98 -28.00 -17.79
CA LEU A 56 -33.21 -26.61 -18.21
C LEU A 56 -31.93 -25.77 -18.18
N THR A 57 -31.64 -25.06 -19.26
CA THR A 57 -30.71 -23.92 -19.31
C THR A 57 -31.47 -22.64 -19.61
N LEU A 58 -31.32 -21.65 -18.74
CA LEU A 58 -31.85 -20.31 -18.92
C LEU A 58 -30.73 -19.37 -19.37
N LEU A 59 -30.81 -18.89 -20.61
CA LEU A 59 -29.94 -17.87 -21.17
C LEU A 59 -30.62 -16.50 -21.06
N LEU A 60 -30.35 -15.79 -19.97
CA LEU A 60 -31.01 -14.53 -19.61
C LEU A 60 -30.06 -13.35 -19.84
N ALA A 61 -30.31 -12.57 -20.89
CA ALA A 61 -29.55 -11.33 -21.13
C ALA A 61 -30.33 -10.30 -21.96
N PRO A 62 -29.97 -9.00 -21.88
CA PRO A 62 -30.56 -7.92 -22.66
C PRO A 62 -30.35 -8.09 -24.18
N PRO A 63 -31.02 -7.28 -25.03
CA PRO A 63 -30.72 -7.25 -26.45
C PRO A 63 -29.25 -6.85 -26.69
N GLY A 64 -28.63 -7.50 -27.68
CA GLY A 64 -27.27 -7.18 -28.11
C GLY A 64 -26.12 -7.91 -27.39
N PHE A 65 -26.42 -8.81 -26.44
CA PHE A 65 -25.44 -9.74 -25.85
C PHE A 65 -25.17 -11.00 -26.70
N GLY A 66 -25.71 -11.06 -27.92
CA GLY A 66 -25.40 -12.15 -28.85
C GLY A 66 -26.04 -13.51 -28.53
N LYS A 67 -27.14 -13.55 -27.76
CA LYS A 67 -27.88 -14.78 -27.40
C LYS A 67 -28.14 -15.67 -28.63
N THR A 68 -28.91 -15.17 -29.60
CA THR A 68 -29.22 -15.89 -30.84
C THR A 68 -27.96 -16.31 -31.61
N THR A 69 -26.90 -15.49 -31.60
CA THR A 69 -25.63 -15.81 -32.28
C THR A 69 -24.92 -16.99 -31.62
N VAL A 70 -24.84 -17.03 -30.28
CA VAL A 70 -24.21 -18.15 -29.57
C VAL A 70 -25.05 -19.42 -29.70
N LEU A 71 -26.39 -19.29 -29.73
CA LEU A 71 -27.28 -20.43 -29.92
C LEU A 71 -27.18 -21.01 -31.32
N ALA A 72 -27.05 -20.19 -32.35
CA ALA A 72 -26.80 -20.67 -33.71
C ALA A 72 -25.45 -21.40 -33.82
N GLN A 73 -24.39 -20.90 -33.14
CA GLN A 73 -23.10 -21.58 -33.06
C GLN A 73 -23.21 -22.92 -32.32
N TRP A 74 -23.93 -22.96 -31.20
CA TRP A 74 -24.15 -24.17 -30.43
C TRP A 74 -24.98 -25.20 -31.19
N HIS A 75 -26.02 -24.78 -31.89
CA HIS A 75 -26.80 -25.63 -32.80
C HIS A 75 -25.89 -26.29 -33.86
N ALA A 76 -25.03 -25.53 -34.51
CA ALA A 76 -24.06 -26.06 -35.47
C ALA A 76 -23.05 -27.03 -34.81
N HIS A 77 -22.58 -26.71 -33.60
CA HIS A 77 -21.68 -27.55 -32.81
C HIS A 77 -22.31 -28.91 -32.46
N LEU A 78 -23.56 -28.92 -31.99
CA LEU A 78 -24.31 -30.14 -31.67
C LEU A 78 -24.60 -31.00 -32.90
N HIS A 79 -24.95 -30.36 -34.03
CA HIS A 79 -25.15 -31.08 -35.29
C HIS A 79 -23.88 -31.80 -35.75
N ALA A 80 -22.70 -31.18 -35.56
CA ALA A 80 -21.42 -31.78 -35.93
C ALA A 80 -21.03 -32.97 -35.03
N SER A 81 -21.30 -32.90 -33.72
CA SER A 81 -20.92 -33.94 -32.76
C SER A 81 -21.78 -35.21 -32.85
N ARG A 82 -22.99 -35.13 -33.42
CA ARG A 82 -23.94 -36.24 -33.65
C ARG A 82 -24.35 -37.05 -32.40
N HIS A 83 -23.95 -36.66 -31.20
CA HIS A 83 -24.28 -37.36 -29.94
C HIS A 83 -25.72 -37.10 -29.48
N ARG A 84 -26.27 -35.92 -29.79
CA ARG A 84 -27.66 -35.53 -29.53
C ARG A 84 -28.28 -34.95 -30.78
N ALA A 85 -29.59 -35.07 -30.89
CA ALA A 85 -30.36 -34.33 -31.88
C ALA A 85 -30.65 -32.92 -31.31
N VAL A 86 -30.78 -31.92 -32.19
CA VAL A 86 -31.09 -30.55 -31.79
C VAL A 86 -32.29 -30.06 -32.58
N ALA A 87 -33.22 -29.43 -31.88
CA ALA A 87 -34.39 -28.78 -32.44
C ALA A 87 -34.30 -27.28 -32.17
N TRP A 88 -34.61 -26.47 -33.18
CA TRP A 88 -34.66 -25.02 -33.07
C TRP A 88 -36.11 -24.54 -33.20
N LEU A 89 -36.51 -23.58 -32.36
CA LEU A 89 -37.76 -22.87 -32.50
C LEU A 89 -37.58 -21.40 -32.13
N SER A 90 -37.79 -20.50 -33.10
CA SER A 90 -37.89 -19.06 -32.87
C SER A 90 -39.33 -18.67 -32.55
N LEU A 91 -39.52 -18.01 -31.41
CA LEU A 91 -40.84 -17.66 -30.89
C LEU A 91 -41.23 -16.23 -31.24
N ASP A 92 -42.53 -16.00 -31.42
CA ASP A 92 -43.14 -14.67 -31.53
C ASP A 92 -44.43 -14.56 -30.67
N GLU A 93 -45.11 -13.42 -30.74
CA GLU A 93 -46.31 -13.13 -29.95
C GLU A 93 -47.46 -14.11 -30.24
N GLU A 94 -47.50 -14.67 -31.45
CA GLU A 94 -48.53 -15.63 -31.86
C GLU A 94 -48.38 -17.00 -31.17
N ASP A 95 -47.20 -17.29 -30.61
CA ASP A 95 -46.90 -18.51 -29.87
C ASP A 95 -47.42 -18.48 -28.41
N ALA A 96 -48.08 -17.39 -27.99
CA ALA A 96 -48.78 -17.27 -26.70
C ALA A 96 -49.92 -18.28 -26.52
N ASP A 97 -50.43 -18.83 -27.63
CA ASP A 97 -51.39 -19.93 -27.63
C ASP A 97 -50.67 -21.28 -27.50
N ALA A 98 -50.98 -22.00 -26.43
CA ALA A 98 -50.42 -23.31 -26.13
C ALA A 98 -50.66 -24.34 -27.25
N ALA A 99 -51.81 -24.32 -27.94
CA ALA A 99 -52.10 -25.24 -29.03
C ALA A 99 -51.15 -25.01 -30.22
N ARG A 100 -50.94 -23.74 -30.57
CA ARG A 100 -50.02 -23.33 -31.63
C ARG A 100 -48.58 -23.70 -31.29
N LEU A 101 -48.13 -23.39 -30.08
CA LEU A 101 -46.80 -23.77 -29.60
C LEU A 101 -46.57 -25.28 -29.63
N LEU A 102 -47.54 -26.09 -29.19
CA LEU A 102 -47.44 -27.56 -29.26
C LEU A 102 -47.25 -28.06 -30.70
N GLY A 103 -47.93 -27.44 -31.67
CA GLY A 103 -47.75 -27.77 -33.08
C GLY A 103 -46.37 -27.38 -33.62
N HIS A 104 -45.88 -26.19 -33.27
CA HIS A 104 -44.52 -25.77 -33.63
C HIS A 104 -43.45 -26.66 -33.01
N LEU A 105 -43.59 -27.02 -31.73
CA LEU A 105 -42.71 -27.96 -31.06
C LEU A 105 -42.74 -29.34 -31.71
N ALA A 106 -43.92 -29.86 -32.06
CA ALA A 106 -44.03 -31.15 -32.74
C ALA A 106 -43.27 -31.17 -34.08
N LEU A 107 -43.37 -30.09 -34.85
CA LEU A 107 -42.67 -29.93 -36.13
C LEU A 107 -41.15 -29.75 -35.93
N ALA A 108 -40.73 -28.95 -34.95
CA ALA A 108 -39.32 -28.78 -34.59
C ALA A 108 -38.68 -30.13 -34.16
N LEU A 109 -39.39 -30.90 -33.34
CA LEU A 109 -38.94 -32.23 -32.89
C LEU A 109 -38.92 -33.24 -34.03
N GLN A 110 -39.91 -33.24 -34.91
CA GLN A 110 -39.92 -34.07 -36.12
C GLN A 110 -38.72 -33.73 -37.02
N HIS A 111 -38.39 -32.44 -37.15
CA HIS A 111 -37.22 -31.99 -37.90
C HIS A 111 -35.93 -32.56 -37.30
N ALA A 112 -35.81 -32.54 -35.98
CA ALA A 112 -34.70 -33.11 -35.20
C ALA A 112 -34.63 -34.66 -35.18
N GLY A 113 -35.66 -35.36 -35.70
CA GLY A 113 -35.68 -36.82 -35.81
C GLY A 113 -36.50 -37.54 -34.74
N ALA A 114 -37.45 -36.87 -34.08
CA ALA A 114 -38.49 -37.51 -33.29
C ALA A 114 -39.47 -38.31 -34.17
N ASP A 115 -40.22 -39.23 -33.56
CA ASP A 115 -41.15 -40.11 -34.26
C ASP A 115 -42.27 -39.33 -34.97
N GLU A 116 -42.29 -39.45 -36.30
CA GLU A 116 -43.20 -38.73 -37.19
C GLU A 116 -44.68 -39.08 -36.94
N ALA A 117 -44.99 -40.32 -36.56
CA ALA A 117 -46.37 -40.74 -36.28
C ALA A 117 -46.89 -40.10 -34.98
N PHE A 118 -46.04 -39.98 -33.95
CA PHE A 118 -46.42 -39.26 -32.74
C PHE A 118 -46.54 -37.74 -32.99
N CYS A 119 -45.61 -37.12 -33.73
CA CYS A 119 -45.69 -35.70 -34.07
C CYS A 119 -46.93 -35.35 -34.90
N ALA A 120 -47.30 -36.18 -35.89
CA ALA A 120 -48.52 -35.99 -36.67
C ALA A 120 -49.79 -36.04 -35.81
N ARG A 121 -49.82 -36.92 -34.80
CA ARG A 121 -50.93 -36.99 -33.84
C ARG A 121 -51.00 -35.78 -32.92
N VAL A 122 -49.86 -35.19 -32.52
CA VAL A 122 -49.84 -33.93 -31.78
C VAL A 122 -50.50 -32.82 -32.60
N LEU A 123 -50.18 -32.72 -33.90
CA LEU A 123 -50.76 -31.71 -34.80
C LEU A 123 -52.29 -31.84 -34.94
N HIS A 124 -52.83 -33.06 -34.88
CA HIS A 124 -54.27 -33.29 -34.93
C HIS A 124 -54.99 -32.99 -33.60
N GLU A 125 -54.34 -33.29 -32.47
CA GLU A 125 -54.96 -33.23 -31.13
C GLU A 125 -54.77 -31.87 -30.45
N ARG A 126 -53.83 -31.03 -30.89
CA ARG A 126 -53.47 -29.75 -30.24
C ARG A 126 -54.65 -28.79 -30.06
N ASP A 127 -55.56 -28.76 -31.03
CA ASP A 127 -56.71 -27.83 -31.06
C ASP A 127 -57.91 -28.38 -30.26
N GLN A 128 -57.91 -29.67 -29.92
CA GLN A 128 -59.01 -30.36 -29.22
C GLN A 128 -58.70 -30.58 -27.73
N ASP A 129 -57.50 -31.09 -27.43
CA ASP A 129 -57.02 -31.34 -26.06
C ASP A 129 -55.50 -31.10 -25.96
N PRO A 130 -55.07 -29.88 -25.59
CA PRO A 130 -53.66 -29.53 -25.43
C PRO A 130 -52.91 -30.43 -24.43
N ARG A 131 -53.58 -30.98 -23.40
CA ARG A 131 -52.92 -31.85 -22.41
C ARG A 131 -52.61 -33.22 -22.99
N LYS A 132 -53.54 -33.76 -23.78
CA LYS A 132 -53.34 -34.99 -24.53
C LYS A 132 -52.29 -34.82 -25.62
N ALA A 133 -52.29 -33.69 -26.31
CA ALA A 133 -51.25 -33.31 -27.27
C ALA A 133 -49.85 -33.22 -26.61
N LEU A 134 -49.72 -32.59 -25.44
CA LEU A 134 -48.47 -32.57 -24.67
C LEU A 134 -48.01 -33.99 -24.26
N THR A 135 -48.94 -34.86 -23.85
CA THR A 135 -48.62 -36.26 -23.52
C THR A 135 -48.08 -37.02 -24.73
N LEU A 136 -48.66 -36.78 -25.91
CA LEU A 136 -48.17 -37.35 -27.17
C LEU A 136 -46.80 -36.79 -27.57
N LEU A 137 -46.55 -35.50 -27.33
CA LEU A 137 -45.26 -34.86 -27.55
C LEU A 137 -44.17 -35.47 -26.66
N LEU A 138 -44.47 -35.69 -25.38
CA LEU A 138 -43.57 -36.40 -24.45
C LEU A 138 -43.29 -37.83 -24.93
N ARG A 139 -44.27 -38.55 -25.48
CA ARG A 139 -44.04 -39.88 -26.08
C ARG A 139 -43.16 -39.82 -27.33
N ALA A 140 -43.31 -38.80 -28.16
CA ALA A 140 -42.44 -38.57 -29.32
C ALA A 140 -40.98 -38.35 -28.87
N LEU A 141 -40.77 -37.57 -27.81
CA LEU A 141 -39.44 -37.36 -27.20
C LEU A 141 -38.84 -38.66 -26.64
N HIS A 142 -39.63 -39.46 -25.92
CA HIS A 142 -39.14 -40.71 -25.33
C HIS A 142 -38.86 -41.79 -26.38
N SER A 143 -39.57 -41.79 -27.50
CA SER A 143 -39.35 -42.75 -28.60
C SER A 143 -38.22 -42.34 -29.56
N ALA A 144 -37.71 -41.12 -29.45
CA ALA A 144 -36.62 -40.64 -30.29
C ALA A 144 -35.34 -41.52 -30.16
N PRO A 145 -34.61 -41.76 -31.26
CA PRO A 145 -33.42 -42.62 -31.27
C PRO A 145 -32.24 -42.00 -30.51
N ARG A 146 -32.26 -40.69 -30.27
CA ARG A 146 -31.21 -39.93 -29.56
C ARG A 146 -31.88 -38.93 -28.61
N PRO A 147 -31.24 -38.55 -27.50
CA PRO A 147 -31.68 -37.42 -26.69
C PRO A 147 -31.73 -36.14 -27.54
N ILE A 148 -32.72 -35.29 -27.28
CA ILE A 148 -32.99 -34.08 -28.04
C ILE A 148 -32.74 -32.85 -27.15
N SER A 149 -31.93 -31.91 -27.64
CA SER A 149 -31.80 -30.56 -27.08
C SER A 149 -32.71 -29.61 -27.86
N VAL A 150 -33.62 -28.92 -27.19
CA VAL A 150 -34.58 -27.99 -27.80
C VAL A 150 -34.19 -26.56 -27.43
N ILE A 151 -33.94 -25.74 -28.44
CA ILE A 151 -33.61 -24.32 -28.30
C ILE A 151 -34.87 -23.51 -28.58
N LEU A 152 -35.35 -22.78 -27.58
CA LEU A 152 -36.42 -21.80 -27.70
C LEU A 152 -35.80 -20.39 -27.67
N ASP A 153 -35.74 -19.75 -28.83
CA ASP A 153 -35.20 -18.39 -28.95
C ASP A 153 -36.31 -17.34 -28.88
N ASP A 154 -36.00 -16.17 -28.31
CA ASP A 154 -36.95 -15.07 -28.05
C ASP A 154 -38.18 -15.46 -27.18
N TYR A 155 -37.97 -16.29 -26.14
CA TYR A 155 -39.04 -16.76 -25.23
C TYR A 155 -39.80 -15.62 -24.52
N ASP A 156 -39.18 -14.44 -24.34
CA ASP A 156 -39.83 -13.28 -23.74
C ASP A 156 -41.04 -12.74 -24.55
N ARG A 157 -41.18 -13.09 -25.83
CA ARG A 157 -42.30 -12.62 -26.68
C ARG A 157 -43.63 -13.31 -26.38
N VAL A 158 -43.62 -14.47 -25.74
CA VAL A 158 -44.80 -15.34 -25.58
C VAL A 158 -45.68 -14.91 -24.40
N GLY A 159 -45.08 -14.48 -23.29
CA GLY A 159 -45.76 -13.82 -22.16
C GLY A 159 -47.03 -14.49 -21.61
N SER A 160 -47.12 -15.83 -21.62
CA SER A 160 -48.38 -16.56 -21.34
C SER A 160 -48.20 -17.65 -20.27
N ALA A 161 -49.03 -17.61 -19.22
CA ALA A 161 -48.98 -18.58 -18.11
C ALA A 161 -49.31 -20.02 -18.56
N SER A 162 -50.12 -20.18 -19.61
CA SER A 162 -50.43 -21.52 -20.18
C SER A 162 -49.22 -22.14 -20.87
N VAL A 163 -48.36 -21.31 -21.49
CA VAL A 163 -47.10 -21.74 -22.08
C VAL A 163 -46.07 -22.06 -20.99
N ASP A 164 -45.98 -21.25 -19.94
CA ASP A 164 -45.09 -21.52 -18.81
C ASP A 164 -45.43 -22.86 -18.13
N ASP A 165 -46.73 -23.19 -17.93
CA ASP A 165 -47.16 -24.50 -17.40
C ASP A 165 -46.77 -25.66 -18.34
N LEU A 166 -46.91 -25.46 -19.66
CA LEU A 166 -46.51 -26.44 -20.66
C LEU A 166 -45.00 -26.71 -20.61
N VAL A 167 -44.19 -25.65 -20.62
CA VAL A 167 -42.72 -25.75 -20.54
C VAL A 167 -42.29 -26.39 -19.22
N LEU A 168 -42.94 -26.03 -18.11
CA LEU A 168 -42.67 -26.66 -16.82
C LEU A 168 -42.93 -28.16 -16.85
N ARG A 169 -44.04 -28.61 -17.43
CA ARG A 169 -44.34 -30.04 -17.59
C ARG A 169 -43.33 -30.75 -18.49
N LEU A 170 -42.83 -30.09 -19.53
CA LEU A 170 -41.76 -30.65 -20.37
C LEU A 170 -40.46 -30.83 -19.56
N ILE A 171 -40.12 -29.89 -18.68
CA ILE A 171 -38.95 -29.99 -17.79
C ILE A 171 -39.14 -31.15 -16.79
N GLU A 172 -40.31 -31.24 -16.15
CA GLU A 172 -40.59 -32.25 -15.12
C GLU A 172 -40.74 -33.67 -15.69
N HIS A 173 -41.28 -33.81 -16.91
CA HIS A 173 -41.59 -35.12 -17.51
C HIS A 173 -40.72 -35.49 -18.71
N GLY A 174 -39.83 -34.62 -19.19
CA GLY A 174 -38.93 -34.92 -20.32
C GLY A 174 -37.83 -35.94 -19.99
N GLY A 175 -37.53 -36.13 -18.70
CA GLY A 175 -36.50 -37.05 -18.22
C GLY A 175 -35.09 -36.73 -18.74
N GLY A 176 -34.16 -37.68 -18.65
CA GLY A 176 -32.79 -37.50 -19.15
C GLY A 176 -32.64 -37.45 -20.68
N ARG A 177 -33.75 -37.48 -21.42
CA ARG A 177 -33.78 -37.45 -22.89
C ARG A 177 -34.03 -36.07 -23.48
N LEU A 178 -34.51 -35.12 -22.68
CA LEU A 178 -34.78 -33.75 -23.09
C LEU A 178 -33.84 -32.78 -22.37
N HIS A 179 -33.27 -31.85 -23.12
CA HIS A 179 -32.68 -30.64 -22.57
C HIS A 179 -33.33 -29.43 -23.21
N LEU A 180 -33.88 -28.53 -22.40
CA LEU A 180 -34.50 -27.29 -22.86
C LEU A 180 -33.54 -26.13 -22.62
N LEU A 181 -33.30 -25.33 -23.67
CA LEU A 181 -32.63 -24.05 -23.56
C LEU A 181 -33.61 -22.93 -23.88
N LEU A 182 -33.82 -22.03 -22.92
CA LEU A 182 -34.66 -20.84 -23.10
C LEU A 182 -33.76 -19.60 -23.22
N ALA A 183 -33.78 -18.95 -24.38
CA ALA A 183 -33.22 -17.61 -24.53
C ALA A 183 -34.31 -16.56 -24.31
N THR A 184 -34.09 -15.69 -23.33
CA THR A 184 -35.08 -14.68 -22.93
C THR A 184 -34.41 -13.40 -22.46
N ARG A 185 -35.14 -12.29 -22.56
CA ARG A 185 -34.77 -10.99 -21.99
C ARG A 185 -35.35 -10.78 -20.58
N ARG A 186 -36.40 -11.52 -20.22
CA ARG A 186 -37.12 -11.38 -18.96
C ARG A 186 -37.14 -12.71 -18.20
N ILE A 187 -37.21 -12.64 -16.88
CA ILE A 187 -37.35 -13.84 -16.04
C ILE A 187 -38.72 -14.46 -16.37
N PRO A 188 -38.78 -15.72 -16.85
CA PRO A 188 -40.05 -16.38 -17.15
C PRO A 188 -40.77 -16.74 -15.84
N ALA A 189 -42.11 -16.89 -15.86
CA ALA A 189 -42.90 -17.21 -14.66
C ALA A 189 -42.81 -18.72 -14.29
N LEU A 190 -41.60 -19.28 -14.39
CA LEU A 190 -41.27 -20.64 -13.97
C LEU A 190 -40.82 -20.64 -12.50
N PRO A 191 -41.01 -21.74 -11.75
CA PRO A 191 -40.56 -21.87 -10.37
C PRO A 191 -39.04 -22.08 -10.27
N LEU A 192 -38.26 -21.09 -10.72
CA LEU A 192 -36.80 -21.19 -10.90
C LEU A 192 -36.05 -21.53 -9.61
N ALA A 193 -36.50 -21.06 -8.44
CA ALA A 193 -35.88 -21.40 -7.16
C ALA A 193 -36.03 -22.89 -6.83
N ARG A 194 -37.20 -23.48 -7.11
CA ARG A 194 -37.46 -24.92 -6.92
C ARG A 194 -36.60 -25.75 -7.88
N LEU A 195 -36.51 -25.33 -9.14
CA LEU A 195 -35.70 -26.01 -10.15
C LEU A 195 -34.20 -25.94 -9.82
N ASP A 196 -33.73 -24.83 -9.26
CA ASP A 196 -32.34 -24.67 -8.84
C ASP A 196 -31.99 -25.58 -7.65
N LEU A 197 -32.86 -25.63 -6.62
CA LEU A 197 -32.71 -26.53 -5.46
C LEU A 197 -32.70 -28.02 -5.86
N GLN A 198 -33.39 -28.38 -6.94
CA GLN A 198 -33.42 -29.74 -7.48
C GLN A 198 -32.28 -30.03 -8.46
N ALA A 199 -31.32 -29.12 -8.60
CA ALA A 199 -30.23 -29.18 -9.58
C ALA A 199 -30.71 -29.37 -11.03
N GLN A 200 -31.89 -28.83 -11.35
CA GLN A 200 -32.53 -28.94 -12.67
C GLN A 200 -32.28 -27.74 -13.59
N LEU A 201 -31.72 -26.65 -13.06
CA LEU A 201 -31.54 -25.38 -13.76
C LEU A 201 -30.06 -24.99 -13.89
N SER A 202 -29.62 -24.64 -15.10
CA SER A 202 -28.36 -23.93 -15.37
C SER A 202 -28.69 -22.49 -15.78
N ARG A 203 -27.98 -21.48 -15.26
CA ARG A 203 -28.18 -20.06 -15.61
C ARG A 203 -26.95 -19.48 -16.27
N LEU A 204 -27.14 -18.84 -17.42
CA LEU A 204 -26.11 -18.07 -18.12
C LEU A 204 -26.62 -16.64 -18.32
N GLY A 205 -25.82 -15.66 -17.86
CA GLY A 205 -26.19 -14.25 -17.84
C GLY A 205 -25.34 -13.38 -18.76
N SER A 206 -25.57 -12.07 -18.69
CA SER A 206 -24.81 -11.05 -19.44
C SER A 206 -23.31 -11.08 -19.15
N ALA A 207 -22.90 -11.39 -17.91
CA ALA A 207 -21.49 -11.50 -17.53
C ALA A 207 -20.75 -12.62 -18.29
N GLN A 208 -21.38 -13.79 -18.46
CA GLN A 208 -20.81 -14.88 -19.27
C GLN A 208 -20.89 -14.58 -20.77
N LEU A 209 -21.93 -13.86 -21.19
CA LEU A 209 -22.13 -13.43 -22.59
C LEU A 209 -21.32 -12.19 -23.00
N ALA A 210 -20.59 -11.57 -22.09
CA ALA A 210 -19.60 -10.55 -22.44
C ALA A 210 -18.44 -11.20 -23.21
N LEU A 211 -17.89 -10.49 -24.19
CA LEU A 211 -16.69 -10.91 -24.90
C LEU A 211 -15.48 -10.70 -23.99
N ASP A 212 -14.61 -11.71 -23.93
CA ASP A 212 -13.29 -11.57 -23.33
C ASP A 212 -12.33 -10.79 -24.25
N GLY A 213 -11.10 -10.58 -23.81
CA GLY A 213 -10.11 -9.82 -24.58
C GLY A 213 -9.71 -10.46 -25.91
N ASP A 214 -9.67 -11.79 -25.98
CA ASP A 214 -9.31 -12.51 -27.21
C ASP A 214 -10.46 -12.44 -28.21
N GLU A 215 -11.69 -12.63 -27.73
CA GLU A 215 -12.91 -12.54 -28.52
C GLU A 215 -13.19 -11.11 -28.99
N ALA A 216 -12.96 -10.10 -28.15
CA ALA A 216 -13.10 -8.69 -28.52
C ALA A 216 -12.10 -8.32 -29.63
N ARG A 217 -10.84 -8.77 -29.52
CA ARG A 217 -9.84 -8.57 -30.59
C ARG A 217 -10.22 -9.29 -31.87
N ALA A 218 -10.76 -10.50 -31.78
CA ALA A 218 -11.26 -11.25 -32.94
C ALA A 218 -12.43 -10.52 -33.63
N LEU A 219 -13.33 -9.89 -32.85
CA LEU A 219 -14.47 -9.14 -33.39
C LEU A 219 -14.02 -7.84 -34.08
N LEU A 220 -13.10 -7.11 -33.45
CA LEU A 220 -12.57 -5.84 -33.95
C LEU A 220 -11.66 -6.03 -35.19
N GLY A 221 -10.93 -7.13 -35.24
CA GLY A 221 -10.03 -7.52 -36.33
C GLY A 221 -8.57 -7.12 -36.08
N ALA A 222 -7.66 -7.81 -36.75
CA ALA A 222 -6.20 -7.70 -36.55
C ALA A 222 -5.62 -6.30 -36.89
N GLN A 223 -6.35 -5.49 -37.62
CA GLN A 223 -5.97 -4.13 -38.02
C GLN A 223 -6.09 -3.11 -36.88
N ILE A 224 -6.78 -3.44 -35.77
CA ILE A 224 -6.94 -2.54 -34.63
C ILE A 224 -5.82 -2.79 -33.61
N PRO A 225 -5.04 -1.77 -33.19
CA PRO A 225 -3.98 -1.94 -32.21
C PRO A 225 -4.50 -2.43 -30.85
N ALA A 226 -3.73 -3.28 -30.16
CA ALA A 226 -4.11 -3.84 -28.86
C ALA A 226 -4.51 -2.77 -27.81
N PRO A 227 -3.79 -1.64 -27.64
CA PRO A 227 -4.20 -0.61 -26.68
C PRO A 227 -5.59 0.00 -26.98
N VAL A 228 -5.97 0.06 -28.26
CA VAL A 228 -7.28 0.57 -28.68
C VAL A 228 -8.37 -0.47 -28.42
N ALA A 229 -8.09 -1.74 -28.70
CA ALA A 229 -8.99 -2.84 -28.39
C ALA A 229 -9.24 -2.98 -26.88
N ASP A 230 -8.20 -2.85 -26.06
CA ASP A 230 -8.30 -2.91 -24.60
C ASP A 230 -9.11 -1.72 -24.05
N ALA A 231 -8.91 -0.51 -24.60
CA ALA A 231 -9.73 0.65 -24.25
C ALA A 231 -11.21 0.44 -24.62
N LEU A 232 -11.50 -0.05 -25.82
CA LEU A 232 -12.88 -0.37 -26.23
C LEU A 232 -13.50 -1.44 -25.34
N LEU A 233 -12.76 -2.50 -25.02
CA LEU A 233 -13.20 -3.54 -24.12
C LEU A 233 -13.55 -2.98 -22.73
N HIS A 234 -12.74 -2.05 -22.22
CA HIS A 234 -12.99 -1.38 -20.95
C HIS A 234 -14.29 -0.55 -20.97
N TYR A 235 -14.54 0.26 -22.01
CA TYR A 235 -15.75 1.08 -22.11
C TYR A 235 -17.02 0.30 -22.43
N THR A 236 -16.88 -0.79 -23.21
CA THR A 236 -18.01 -1.64 -23.61
C THR A 236 -18.29 -2.75 -22.60
N GLU A 237 -17.41 -2.98 -21.63
CA GLU A 237 -17.46 -4.11 -20.69
C GLU A 237 -17.70 -5.46 -21.39
N GLY A 238 -17.15 -5.61 -22.61
CA GLY A 238 -17.33 -6.81 -23.44
C GLY A 238 -18.70 -6.91 -24.13
N TRP A 239 -19.55 -5.89 -24.11
CA TRP A 239 -20.87 -5.90 -24.74
C TRP A 239 -20.75 -6.09 -26.28
N PRO A 240 -21.17 -7.24 -26.85
CA PRO A 240 -20.90 -7.61 -28.24
C PRO A 240 -21.42 -6.60 -29.27
N VAL A 241 -22.65 -6.09 -29.10
CA VAL A 241 -23.20 -5.08 -30.02
C VAL A 241 -22.42 -3.77 -29.94
N ALA A 242 -22.03 -3.32 -28.76
CA ALA A 242 -21.25 -2.08 -28.65
C ALA A 242 -19.85 -2.23 -29.28
N LEU A 243 -19.20 -3.38 -29.12
CA LEU A 243 -17.93 -3.67 -29.81
C LEU A 243 -18.09 -3.75 -31.33
N HIS A 244 -19.21 -4.31 -31.81
CA HIS A 244 -19.51 -4.34 -33.24
C HIS A 244 -19.76 -2.94 -33.81
N LEU A 245 -20.54 -2.11 -33.11
CA LEU A 245 -20.73 -0.70 -33.47
C LEU A 245 -19.43 0.09 -33.38
N ALA A 246 -18.56 -0.20 -32.40
CA ALA A 246 -17.22 0.38 -32.31
C ALA A 246 -16.39 0.07 -33.55
N ARG A 247 -16.41 -1.19 -34.01
CA ARG A 247 -15.75 -1.59 -35.25
C ARG A 247 -16.26 -0.79 -36.45
N LEU A 248 -17.58 -0.73 -36.65
CA LEU A 248 -18.17 0.04 -37.76
C LEU A 248 -17.82 1.54 -37.68
N TRP A 249 -17.74 2.10 -36.47
CA TRP A 249 -17.35 3.49 -36.27
C TRP A 249 -15.86 3.76 -36.61
N LEU A 250 -15.00 2.75 -36.41
CA LEU A 250 -13.56 2.79 -36.72
C LEU A 250 -13.24 2.51 -38.20
N GLU A 251 -14.16 1.93 -38.96
CA GLU A 251 -13.96 1.63 -40.38
C GLU A 251 -13.76 2.93 -41.18
N GLY A 252 -12.57 3.07 -41.79
CA GLY A 252 -12.25 4.14 -42.75
C GLY A 252 -11.61 5.42 -42.19
N ASP A 253 -11.27 5.51 -40.90
CA ASP A 253 -10.70 6.75 -40.31
C ASP A 253 -9.61 6.47 -39.25
N ALA A 254 -8.34 6.67 -39.64
CA ALA A 254 -7.17 6.49 -38.76
C ALA A 254 -7.10 7.52 -37.62
N GLN A 255 -7.74 8.70 -37.75
CA GLN A 255 -7.80 9.67 -36.66
C GLN A 255 -8.74 9.23 -35.55
N ARG A 256 -9.81 8.49 -35.87
CA ARG A 256 -10.72 7.93 -34.86
C ARG A 256 -10.04 6.88 -33.99
N GLN A 257 -9.14 6.08 -34.56
CA GLN A 257 -8.35 5.09 -33.83
C GLN A 257 -7.43 5.74 -32.77
N GLN A 258 -6.91 6.93 -33.04
CA GLN A 258 -6.06 7.67 -32.10
C GLN A 258 -6.84 8.39 -31.00
N GLN A 259 -8.16 8.56 -31.16
CA GLN A 259 -9.02 9.34 -30.26
C GLN A 259 -10.17 8.53 -29.65
N VAL A 260 -10.07 7.20 -29.65
CA VAL A 260 -11.13 6.30 -29.16
C VAL A 260 -11.56 6.63 -27.74
N THR A 261 -10.61 6.84 -26.82
CA THR A 261 -10.86 7.19 -25.41
C THR A 261 -11.60 8.51 -25.24
N ALA A 262 -11.49 9.45 -26.19
CA ALA A 262 -12.12 10.76 -26.13
C ALA A 262 -13.46 10.83 -26.88
N ARG A 263 -13.70 9.96 -27.86
CA ARG A 263 -14.82 10.09 -28.82
C ARG A 263 -15.79 8.91 -28.83
N PHE A 264 -15.36 7.71 -28.47
CA PHE A 264 -16.24 6.55 -28.41
C PHE A 264 -16.94 6.50 -27.05
N SER A 265 -18.23 6.82 -27.05
CA SER A 265 -19.06 6.89 -25.84
C SER A 265 -20.51 6.59 -26.21
N GLY A 266 -21.39 6.48 -25.20
CA GLY A 266 -22.83 6.37 -25.43
C GLY A 266 -23.44 7.49 -26.27
N ARG A 267 -22.69 8.58 -26.48
CA ARG A 267 -23.09 9.75 -27.27
C ARG A 267 -22.88 9.59 -28.78
N SER A 268 -22.18 8.54 -29.21
CA SER A 268 -21.98 8.25 -30.62
C SER A 268 -23.31 7.92 -31.31
N ALA A 269 -23.57 8.53 -32.47
CA ALA A 269 -24.87 8.47 -33.14
C ALA A 269 -25.42 7.05 -33.35
N GLN A 270 -24.56 6.09 -33.71
CA GLN A 270 -24.97 4.69 -33.95
C GLN A 270 -25.36 3.97 -32.65
N ILE A 271 -24.62 4.19 -31.55
CA ILE A 271 -24.93 3.61 -30.23
C ILE A 271 -26.17 4.26 -29.65
N ALA A 272 -26.29 5.59 -29.77
CA ALA A 272 -27.45 6.34 -29.31
C ALA A 272 -28.73 5.93 -30.05
N ALA A 273 -28.68 5.72 -31.36
CA ALA A 273 -29.81 5.22 -32.14
C ALA A 273 -30.22 3.81 -31.67
N TYR A 274 -29.26 2.90 -31.50
CA TYR A 274 -29.54 1.57 -30.99
C TYR A 274 -30.16 1.59 -29.59
N LEU A 275 -29.60 2.36 -28.65
CA LEU A 275 -30.13 2.47 -27.28
C LEU A 275 -31.51 3.14 -27.25
N ALA A 276 -31.76 4.13 -28.10
CA ALA A 276 -33.09 4.73 -28.23
C ALA A 276 -34.10 3.68 -28.70
N GLU A 277 -33.82 3.00 -29.81
CA GLU A 277 -34.73 2.04 -30.44
C GLU A 277 -34.96 0.77 -29.62
N GLN A 278 -33.90 0.19 -29.04
CA GLN A 278 -33.95 -1.16 -28.45
C GLN A 278 -34.14 -1.16 -26.93
N VAL A 279 -34.03 0.00 -26.28
CA VAL A 279 -33.99 0.10 -24.82
C VAL A 279 -34.95 1.16 -24.31
N VAL A 280 -34.91 2.39 -24.85
CA VAL A 280 -35.64 3.53 -24.26
C VAL A 280 -37.05 3.74 -24.82
N ASN A 281 -37.30 3.46 -26.11
CA ASN A 281 -38.61 3.67 -26.72
C ASN A 281 -39.72 2.79 -26.11
N ASP A 282 -39.36 1.64 -25.53
CA ASP A 282 -40.30 0.70 -24.92
C ASP A 282 -40.55 1.00 -23.42
N LEU A 283 -39.95 2.05 -22.86
CA LEU A 283 -40.09 2.42 -21.45
C LEU A 283 -41.33 3.28 -21.20
N ASP A 284 -42.03 3.00 -20.09
CA ASP A 284 -43.04 3.90 -19.56
C ASP A 284 -42.40 5.22 -19.05
N ALA A 285 -43.21 6.27 -18.97
CA ALA A 285 -42.74 7.61 -18.64
C ALA A 285 -42.07 7.71 -17.26
N ASP A 286 -42.58 6.99 -16.26
CA ASP A 286 -42.02 7.03 -14.90
C ASP A 286 -40.66 6.31 -14.83
N THR A 287 -40.53 5.16 -15.49
CA THR A 287 -39.26 4.42 -15.57
C THR A 287 -38.19 5.20 -16.35
N ARG A 288 -38.58 5.82 -17.47
CA ARG A 288 -37.69 6.68 -18.26
C ARG A 288 -37.19 7.88 -17.44
N ASP A 289 -38.07 8.55 -16.72
CA ASP A 289 -37.73 9.66 -15.81
C ASP A 289 -36.72 9.24 -14.73
N LEU A 290 -36.90 8.04 -14.14
CA LEU A 290 -35.97 7.48 -13.17
C LEU A 290 -34.56 7.31 -13.74
N LEU A 291 -34.45 6.66 -14.90
CA LEU A 291 -33.17 6.39 -15.55
C LEU A 291 -32.45 7.69 -15.93
N LEU A 292 -33.19 8.66 -16.48
CA LEU A 292 -32.63 9.96 -16.87
C LEU A 292 -32.08 10.71 -15.65
N ARG A 293 -32.87 10.85 -14.58
CA ARG A 293 -32.49 11.64 -13.39
C ARG A 293 -31.38 11.01 -12.56
N THR A 294 -31.14 9.71 -12.69
CA THR A 294 -30.09 9.01 -11.91
C THR A 294 -28.87 8.64 -12.75
N SER A 295 -28.89 8.91 -14.07
CA SER A 295 -27.80 8.58 -15.02
C SER A 295 -26.43 9.21 -14.71
N HIS A 296 -26.41 10.31 -13.96
CA HIS A 296 -25.19 11.01 -13.54
C HIS A 296 -24.53 10.42 -12.27
N LEU A 297 -25.16 9.41 -11.65
CA LEU A 297 -24.64 8.73 -10.46
C LEU A 297 -23.79 7.52 -10.88
N GLU A 298 -22.64 7.34 -10.22
CA GLU A 298 -21.82 6.14 -10.40
C GLU A 298 -22.49 4.90 -9.79
N ARG A 299 -23.24 5.10 -8.71
CA ARG A 299 -24.04 4.08 -8.03
C ARG A 299 -25.34 4.69 -7.53
N VAL A 300 -26.42 3.92 -7.58
CA VAL A 300 -27.76 4.33 -7.21
C VAL A 300 -28.44 3.27 -6.35
N ASN A 301 -29.20 3.70 -5.35
CA ASN A 301 -30.14 2.88 -4.61
C ASN A 301 -31.51 3.59 -4.59
N ALA A 302 -32.53 2.92 -4.04
CA ALA A 302 -33.90 3.47 -4.00
C ALA A 302 -33.96 4.84 -3.28
N SER A 303 -33.38 4.94 -2.08
CA SER A 303 -33.41 6.18 -1.28
C SER A 303 -32.72 7.37 -1.96
N LEU A 304 -31.58 7.14 -2.62
CA LEU A 304 -30.86 8.17 -3.36
C LEU A 304 -31.64 8.58 -4.61
N ALA A 305 -32.22 7.62 -5.34
CA ALA A 305 -33.07 7.91 -6.49
C ALA A 305 -34.30 8.76 -6.09
N ASP A 306 -34.94 8.42 -4.98
CA ASP A 306 -36.05 9.16 -4.38
C ASP A 306 -35.65 10.60 -4.01
N ALA A 307 -34.47 10.78 -3.40
CA ALA A 307 -33.94 12.10 -3.07
C ALA A 307 -33.67 12.96 -4.32
N LEU A 308 -33.19 12.37 -5.41
CA LEU A 308 -32.96 13.08 -6.68
C LEU A 308 -34.27 13.44 -7.38
N ARG A 309 -35.22 12.50 -7.42
CA ARG A 309 -36.52 12.65 -8.11
C ARG A 309 -37.54 13.42 -7.31
N GLN A 310 -37.36 13.51 -5.98
CA GLN A 310 -38.36 14.02 -5.03
C GLN A 310 -39.66 13.21 -5.08
N ARG A 311 -39.52 11.89 -5.11
CA ARG A 311 -40.60 10.88 -5.12
C ARG A 311 -40.24 9.75 -4.15
N ASP A 312 -41.14 8.80 -3.93
CA ASP A 312 -40.99 7.64 -3.04
C ASP A 312 -41.23 6.29 -3.76
N ASP A 313 -41.35 6.32 -5.09
CA ASP A 313 -41.68 5.16 -5.92
C ASP A 313 -40.45 4.51 -6.59
N SER A 314 -39.24 5.04 -6.38
CA SER A 314 -38.06 4.60 -7.13
C SER A 314 -37.66 3.17 -6.81
N GLY A 315 -37.90 2.67 -5.59
CA GLY A 315 -37.66 1.27 -5.26
C GLY A 315 -38.51 0.30 -6.10
N ARG A 316 -39.80 0.62 -6.29
CA ARG A 316 -40.71 -0.18 -7.14
C ARG A 316 -40.28 -0.14 -8.61
N LEU A 317 -39.84 1.03 -9.09
CA LEU A 317 -39.38 1.19 -10.47
C LEU A 317 -38.04 0.47 -10.71
N LEU A 318 -37.09 0.53 -9.76
CA LEU A 318 -35.84 -0.25 -9.82
C LEU A 318 -36.10 -1.76 -9.83
N ALA A 319 -37.06 -2.24 -9.03
CA ALA A 319 -37.47 -3.65 -9.06
C ALA A 319 -38.09 -4.06 -10.42
N ARG A 320 -38.77 -3.14 -11.11
CA ARG A 320 -39.24 -3.35 -12.49
C ARG A 320 -38.13 -3.27 -13.53
N LEU A 321 -36.94 -2.80 -13.16
CA LEU A 321 -35.79 -2.73 -14.05
C LEU A 321 -34.92 -3.99 -13.97
N GLU A 322 -35.33 -5.03 -13.23
CA GLU A 322 -34.59 -6.30 -13.19
C GLU A 322 -34.34 -6.87 -14.60
N HIS A 323 -35.29 -6.72 -15.52
CA HIS A 323 -35.14 -7.14 -16.92
C HIS A 323 -33.99 -6.46 -17.69
N PHE A 324 -33.42 -5.35 -17.18
CA PHE A 324 -32.28 -4.63 -17.77
C PHE A 324 -30.93 -5.19 -17.33
N HIS A 325 -30.86 -6.47 -16.96
CA HIS A 325 -29.67 -7.20 -16.47
C HIS A 325 -28.44 -7.03 -17.36
N GLY A 326 -27.58 -6.03 -17.11
CA GLY A 326 -26.37 -5.77 -17.91
C GLY A 326 -26.24 -4.31 -18.35
N LEU A 327 -27.34 -3.55 -18.36
CA LEU A 327 -27.30 -2.08 -18.46
C LEU A 327 -27.47 -1.42 -17.08
N LEU A 328 -28.16 -2.09 -16.17
CA LEU A 328 -28.19 -1.79 -14.74
C LEU A 328 -27.71 -3.02 -13.97
N VAL A 329 -26.56 -2.91 -13.32
CA VAL A 329 -25.83 -4.02 -12.71
C VAL A 329 -25.88 -3.91 -11.19
N PRO A 330 -26.40 -4.92 -10.46
CA PRO A 330 -26.38 -4.90 -8.99
C PRO A 330 -24.94 -5.02 -8.48
N LEU A 331 -24.61 -4.24 -7.44
CA LEU A 331 -23.30 -4.21 -6.79
C LEU A 331 -23.24 -5.10 -5.54
N ASP A 332 -24.39 -5.52 -5.02
CA ASP A 332 -24.55 -6.32 -3.82
C ASP A 332 -25.52 -7.50 -4.03
N GLY A 333 -25.43 -8.49 -3.12
CA GLY A 333 -26.29 -9.68 -3.16
C GLY A 333 -27.76 -9.37 -2.85
N GLU A 334 -28.00 -8.36 -2.02
CA GLU A 334 -29.33 -7.86 -1.64
C GLU A 334 -29.98 -6.98 -2.73
N ARG A 335 -29.24 -6.63 -3.80
CA ARG A 335 -29.70 -5.78 -4.90
C ARG A 335 -30.22 -4.42 -4.44
N GLU A 336 -29.60 -3.81 -3.45
CA GLU A 336 -29.93 -2.46 -3.03
C GLU A 336 -29.18 -1.42 -3.85
N TRP A 337 -27.94 -1.73 -4.23
CA TRP A 337 -27.07 -0.84 -5.00
C TRP A 337 -26.94 -1.30 -6.44
N PHE A 338 -27.10 -0.35 -7.36
CA PHE A 338 -26.98 -0.57 -8.78
C PHE A 338 -25.97 0.38 -9.41
N ARG A 339 -25.30 -0.06 -10.46
CA ARG A 339 -24.45 0.75 -11.33
C ARG A 339 -24.96 0.70 -12.76
N TYR A 340 -24.92 1.84 -13.44
CA TYR A 340 -25.17 1.91 -14.88
C TYR A 340 -24.00 1.38 -15.70
N HIS A 341 -24.29 0.67 -16.77
CA HIS A 341 -23.30 0.41 -17.81
C HIS A 341 -22.83 1.75 -18.40
N PRO A 342 -21.51 1.99 -18.59
CA PRO A 342 -20.98 3.32 -18.94
C PRO A 342 -21.60 3.94 -20.19
N LEU A 343 -21.70 3.17 -21.28
CA LEU A 343 -22.33 3.63 -22.53
C LEU A 343 -23.82 3.99 -22.36
N PHE A 344 -24.53 3.32 -21.47
CA PHE A 344 -25.93 3.62 -21.22
C PHE A 344 -26.08 4.89 -20.39
N ALA A 345 -25.25 5.06 -19.37
CA ALA A 345 -25.17 6.29 -18.60
C ALA A 345 -24.88 7.50 -19.51
N ASP A 346 -23.87 7.42 -20.38
CA ASP A 346 -23.49 8.49 -21.31
C ASP A 346 -24.64 8.90 -22.25
N PHE A 347 -25.37 7.92 -22.77
CA PHE A 347 -26.54 8.13 -23.62
C PHE A 347 -27.67 8.82 -22.85
N LEU A 348 -28.01 8.32 -21.65
CA LEU A 348 -29.06 8.90 -20.80
C LEU A 348 -28.71 10.33 -20.37
N GLN A 349 -27.44 10.60 -20.03
CA GLN A 349 -26.97 11.94 -19.69
C GLN A 349 -27.14 12.90 -20.87
N GLN A 350 -26.79 12.48 -22.08
CA GLN A 350 -27.01 13.30 -23.28
C GLN A 350 -28.49 13.54 -23.57
N LEU A 351 -29.33 12.54 -23.32
CA LEU A 351 -30.78 12.67 -23.49
C LEU A 351 -31.37 13.64 -22.46
N LEU A 352 -30.93 13.56 -21.20
CA LEU A 352 -31.29 14.50 -20.14
C LEU A 352 -30.87 15.93 -20.49
N ASP A 353 -29.63 16.14 -20.95
CA ASP A 353 -29.12 17.46 -21.33
C ASP A 353 -29.91 18.07 -22.50
N ARG A 354 -30.41 17.23 -23.42
CA ARG A 354 -31.23 17.66 -24.56
C ARG A 354 -32.66 18.01 -24.16
N GLU A 355 -33.29 17.21 -23.30
CA GLU A 355 -34.70 17.36 -22.91
C GLU A 355 -34.90 18.34 -21.76
N HIS A 356 -33.95 18.39 -20.83
CA HIS A 356 -33.99 19.16 -19.61
C HIS A 356 -32.66 19.88 -19.36
N PRO A 357 -32.29 20.86 -20.22
CA PRO A 357 -31.03 21.57 -20.12
C PRO A 357 -30.88 22.25 -18.75
N GLY A 358 -29.73 22.06 -18.10
CA GLY A 358 -29.42 22.61 -16.77
C GLY A 358 -29.94 21.78 -15.59
N GLN A 359 -30.73 20.73 -15.81
CA GLN A 359 -31.23 19.88 -14.72
C GLN A 359 -30.11 19.03 -14.08
N ALA A 360 -29.08 18.66 -14.84
CA ALA A 360 -27.92 17.92 -14.35
C ALA A 360 -27.27 18.59 -13.13
N MET A 361 -27.14 19.93 -13.15
CA MET A 361 -26.58 20.69 -12.03
C MET A 361 -27.42 20.53 -10.75
N GLN A 362 -28.75 20.63 -10.87
CA GLN A 362 -29.66 20.47 -9.72
C GLN A 362 -29.62 19.05 -9.15
N LEU A 363 -29.52 18.04 -10.02
CA LEU A 363 -29.41 16.64 -9.60
C LEU A 363 -28.09 16.38 -8.86
N HIS A 364 -26.98 16.96 -9.32
CA HIS A 364 -25.72 16.91 -8.61
C HIS A 364 -25.77 17.58 -7.24
N GLN A 365 -26.44 18.72 -7.10
CA GLN A 365 -26.65 19.37 -5.80
C GLN A 365 -27.48 18.52 -4.84
N ARG A 366 -28.53 17.84 -5.32
CA ARG A 366 -29.34 16.92 -4.51
C ARG A 366 -28.54 15.67 -4.10
N ALA A 367 -27.80 15.09 -5.03
CA ALA A 367 -26.91 13.96 -4.76
C ALA A 367 -25.87 14.31 -3.69
N ALA A 368 -25.25 15.49 -3.80
CA ALA A 368 -24.28 15.96 -2.83
C ALA A 368 -24.86 16.05 -1.40
N ARG A 369 -26.09 16.57 -1.28
CA ARG A 369 -26.81 16.65 0.00
C ARG A 369 -27.06 15.28 0.61
N TRP A 370 -27.61 14.36 -0.18
CA TRP A 370 -27.89 13.00 0.27
C TRP A 370 -26.60 12.27 0.68
N PHE A 371 -25.55 12.30 -0.15
CA PHE A 371 -24.27 11.67 0.19
C PHE A 371 -23.63 12.29 1.44
N GLY A 372 -23.77 13.60 1.61
CA GLY A 372 -23.31 14.32 2.80
C GLY A 372 -24.02 13.91 4.08
N GLU A 373 -25.34 13.71 4.04
CA GLU A 373 -26.15 13.23 5.16
C GLU A 373 -25.81 11.79 5.53
N HIS A 374 -25.48 10.95 4.54
CA HIS A 374 -25.10 9.55 4.71
C HIS A 374 -23.59 9.34 4.94
N ARG A 375 -22.82 10.42 5.18
CA ARG A 375 -21.37 10.40 5.47
C ARG A 375 -20.49 9.82 4.36
N HIS A 376 -20.94 9.86 3.11
CA HIS A 376 -20.13 9.51 1.94
C HIS A 376 -19.39 10.74 1.41
N LEU A 377 -18.31 11.14 2.10
CA LEU A 377 -17.59 12.39 1.86
C LEU A 377 -17.10 12.58 0.42
N ALA A 378 -16.46 11.56 -0.16
CA ALA A 378 -15.88 11.66 -1.51
C ALA A 378 -16.95 11.88 -2.57
N ASP A 379 -18.04 11.12 -2.51
CA ASP A 379 -19.18 11.29 -3.40
C ASP A 379 -19.84 12.67 -3.20
N ALA A 380 -20.02 13.10 -1.96
CA ALA A 380 -20.60 14.40 -1.62
C ALA A 380 -19.80 15.58 -2.19
N VAL A 381 -18.48 15.59 -1.99
CA VAL A 381 -17.59 16.65 -2.51
C VAL A 381 -17.56 16.64 -4.04
N ARG A 382 -17.45 15.46 -4.67
CA ARG A 382 -17.44 15.31 -6.13
C ARG A 382 -18.73 15.84 -6.75
N HIS A 383 -19.89 15.47 -6.20
CA HIS A 383 -21.19 15.93 -6.69
C HIS A 383 -21.43 17.41 -6.40
N ALA A 384 -20.98 17.94 -5.25
CA ALA A 384 -21.09 19.36 -4.96
C ALA A 384 -20.24 20.21 -5.92
N ALA A 385 -19.03 19.75 -6.26
CA ALA A 385 -18.18 20.40 -7.25
C ALA A 385 -18.80 20.38 -8.66
N ARG A 386 -19.33 19.23 -9.11
CA ARG A 386 -20.04 19.13 -10.41
C ARG A 386 -21.35 19.92 -10.45
N GLY A 387 -21.98 20.14 -9.30
CA GLY A 387 -23.17 20.97 -9.14
C GLY A 387 -22.89 22.46 -8.95
N GLU A 388 -21.64 22.90 -9.17
CA GLU A 388 -21.17 24.29 -9.00
C GLU A 388 -21.45 24.89 -7.61
N CYS A 389 -21.48 24.03 -6.57
CA CYS A 389 -21.70 24.42 -5.19
C CYS A 389 -20.41 24.24 -4.37
N GLY A 390 -19.40 25.06 -4.68
CA GLY A 390 -18.09 25.02 -4.01
C GLY A 390 -18.19 25.20 -2.49
N ASP A 391 -19.05 26.10 -2.02
CA ASP A 391 -19.27 26.33 -0.59
C ASP A 391 -19.83 25.10 0.13
N LEU A 392 -20.76 24.38 -0.52
CA LEU A 392 -21.32 23.15 0.02
C LEU A 392 -20.23 22.05 0.10
N ALA A 393 -19.43 21.91 -0.95
CA ALA A 393 -18.32 20.96 -0.99
C ALA A 393 -17.30 21.26 0.14
N ALA A 394 -16.95 22.53 0.32
CA ALA A 394 -16.06 22.97 1.39
C ALA A 394 -16.66 22.74 2.78
N SER A 395 -17.98 22.91 2.94
CA SER A 395 -18.67 22.63 4.20
C SER A 395 -18.59 21.15 4.61
N TYR A 396 -18.58 20.22 3.66
CA TYR A 396 -18.40 18.79 3.96
C TYR A 396 -16.98 18.48 4.44
N ILE A 397 -15.97 19.11 3.83
CA ILE A 397 -14.58 19.01 4.29
C ILE A 397 -14.43 19.62 5.70
N ALA A 398 -15.09 20.75 5.96
CA ALA A 398 -15.11 21.37 7.28
C ALA A 398 -15.73 20.43 8.34
N ARG A 399 -16.92 19.87 8.04
CA ARG A 399 -17.63 18.95 8.94
C ARG A 399 -16.91 17.62 9.17
N ALA A 400 -16.10 17.20 8.21
CA ALA A 400 -15.30 15.99 8.31
C ALA A 400 -13.92 16.21 8.97
N GLY A 401 -13.69 17.40 9.55
CA GLY A 401 -12.58 17.66 10.46
C GLY A 401 -11.31 18.23 9.82
N THR A 402 -11.39 18.77 8.60
CA THR A 402 -10.29 19.45 7.89
C THR A 402 -8.98 18.66 7.88
N TRP A 403 -8.05 18.95 8.80
CA TRP A 403 -6.78 18.25 8.97
C TRP A 403 -6.95 16.79 9.42
N GLN A 404 -8.02 16.48 10.17
CA GLN A 404 -8.32 15.13 10.66
C GLN A 404 -8.55 14.15 9.51
N LEU A 405 -8.95 14.63 8.32
CA LEU A 405 -9.13 13.81 7.13
C LEU A 405 -7.86 13.06 6.72
N LEU A 406 -6.67 13.64 6.93
CA LEU A 406 -5.43 12.92 6.63
C LEU A 406 -5.21 11.75 7.59
N LEU A 407 -5.67 11.85 8.84
CA LEU A 407 -5.53 10.80 9.84
C LEU A 407 -6.52 9.63 9.62
N THR A 408 -7.67 9.90 9.01
CA THR A 408 -8.75 8.93 8.82
C THR A 408 -8.82 8.38 7.39
N HIS A 409 -8.48 9.17 6.38
CA HIS A 409 -8.58 8.81 4.96
C HIS A 409 -7.24 8.78 4.22
N GLY A 410 -6.17 9.34 4.80
CA GLY A 410 -4.83 9.34 4.21
C GLY A 410 -4.60 10.42 3.13
N THR A 411 -3.33 10.56 2.74
CA THR A 411 -2.84 11.64 1.86
C THR A 411 -3.44 11.59 0.46
N HIS A 412 -3.60 10.40 -0.13
CA HIS A 412 -4.10 10.25 -1.49
C HIS A 412 -5.57 10.67 -1.61
N ALA A 413 -6.41 10.21 -0.68
CA ALA A 413 -7.82 10.57 -0.64
C ALA A 413 -8.00 12.09 -0.48
N VAL A 414 -7.28 12.72 0.45
CA VAL A 414 -7.37 14.17 0.66
C VAL A 414 -6.88 14.95 -0.57
N ARG A 415 -5.79 14.52 -1.20
CA ARG A 415 -5.32 15.14 -2.45
C ARG A 415 -6.36 15.01 -3.56
N ALA A 416 -7.05 13.88 -3.66
CA ALA A 416 -8.13 13.69 -4.63
C ALA A 416 -9.32 14.63 -4.36
N LEU A 417 -9.70 14.83 -3.10
CA LEU A 417 -10.75 15.78 -2.71
C LEU A 417 -10.39 17.22 -3.09
N LEU A 418 -9.16 17.66 -2.78
CA LEU A 418 -8.72 19.02 -3.03
C LEU A 418 -8.58 19.35 -4.53
N ARG A 419 -8.38 18.35 -5.40
CA ARG A 419 -8.34 18.54 -6.88
C ARG A 419 -9.65 19.06 -7.49
N HIS A 420 -10.77 18.96 -6.76
CA HIS A 420 -12.05 19.49 -7.21
C HIS A 420 -12.17 21.02 -7.08
N PHE A 421 -11.21 21.67 -6.43
CA PHE A 421 -11.21 23.11 -6.18
C PHE A 421 -10.04 23.76 -6.91
N ASP A 422 -10.25 25.00 -7.37
CA ASP A 422 -9.14 25.80 -7.88
C ASP A 422 -8.27 26.34 -6.72
N HIS A 423 -7.08 26.85 -7.06
CA HIS A 423 -6.16 27.36 -6.05
C HIS A 423 -6.71 28.58 -5.29
N ARG A 424 -7.63 29.36 -5.88
CA ARG A 424 -8.20 30.55 -5.25
C ARG A 424 -9.22 30.15 -4.17
N THR A 425 -10.14 29.25 -4.50
CA THR A 425 -11.11 28.69 -3.55
C THR A 425 -10.40 27.99 -2.40
N ILE A 426 -9.36 27.18 -2.65
CA ILE A 426 -8.59 26.56 -1.56
C ILE A 426 -7.99 27.63 -0.64
N ARG A 427 -7.38 28.67 -1.22
CA ARG A 427 -6.72 29.73 -0.44
C ARG A 427 -7.70 30.56 0.36
N ASP A 428 -8.87 30.87 -0.21
CA ASP A 428 -9.84 31.84 0.31
C ASP A 428 -11.02 31.18 1.05
N THR A 429 -10.99 29.85 1.25
CA THR A 429 -11.94 29.11 2.11
C THR A 429 -11.20 28.51 3.32
N PRO A 430 -11.53 28.91 4.58
CA PRO A 430 -10.76 28.52 5.77
C PRO A 430 -10.55 27.01 5.96
N ALA A 431 -11.60 26.20 5.75
CA ALA A 431 -11.53 24.75 5.92
C ALA A 431 -10.62 24.08 4.87
N LEU A 432 -10.70 24.51 3.61
CA LEU A 432 -9.84 24.01 2.54
C LEU A 432 -8.39 24.46 2.75
N ASN A 433 -8.20 25.70 3.17
CA ASN A 433 -6.90 26.28 3.49
C ASN A 433 -6.16 25.45 4.55
N LEU A 434 -6.82 25.14 5.68
CA LEU A 434 -6.22 24.30 6.72
C LEU A 434 -5.97 22.86 6.27
N THR A 435 -6.87 22.29 5.48
CA THR A 435 -6.70 20.93 4.92
C THR A 435 -5.48 20.86 4.00
N GLN A 436 -5.32 21.87 3.13
CA GLN A 436 -4.15 22.02 2.25
C GLN A 436 -2.88 22.30 3.05
N ALA A 437 -2.94 23.09 4.13
CA ALA A 437 -1.81 23.34 5.01
C ALA A 437 -1.31 22.04 5.65
N HIS A 438 -2.20 21.19 6.17
CA HIS A 438 -1.82 19.88 6.72
C HIS A 438 -1.22 18.96 5.65
N LEU A 439 -1.78 18.97 4.42
CA LEU A 439 -1.21 18.22 3.31
C LEU A 439 0.23 18.66 3.01
N HIS A 440 0.50 19.97 2.95
CA HIS A 440 1.87 20.47 2.77
C HIS A 440 2.79 20.11 3.95
N LEU A 441 2.29 20.13 5.19
CA LEU A 441 3.07 19.65 6.35
C LEU A 441 3.48 18.19 6.16
N LYS A 442 2.55 17.32 5.77
CA LYS A 442 2.81 15.89 5.54
C LYS A 442 3.80 15.62 4.41
N LEU A 443 3.81 16.47 3.39
CA LEU A 443 4.75 16.39 2.27
C LEU A 443 6.09 17.06 2.56
N GLY A 444 6.33 17.56 3.78
CA GLY A 444 7.57 18.25 4.14
C GLY A 444 7.69 19.67 3.56
N GLU A 445 6.65 20.18 2.90
CA GLU A 445 6.59 21.50 2.27
C GLU A 445 6.24 22.60 3.29
N PHE A 446 7.05 22.70 4.35
CA PHE A 446 6.77 23.56 5.51
C PHE A 446 6.62 25.05 5.18
N GLY A 447 7.31 25.53 4.14
CA GLY A 447 7.17 26.91 3.65
C GLY A 447 5.76 27.20 3.13
N HIS A 448 5.19 26.30 2.32
CA HIS A 448 3.82 26.42 1.81
C HIS A 448 2.79 26.29 2.93
N ALA A 449 3.00 25.34 3.86
CA ALA A 449 2.14 25.20 5.03
C ALA A 449 2.12 26.47 5.89
N ARG A 450 3.27 27.09 6.15
CA ARG A 450 3.38 28.32 6.93
C ARG A 450 2.63 29.48 6.26
N LEU A 451 2.78 29.66 4.95
CA LEU A 451 2.08 30.70 4.20
C LEU A 451 0.55 30.55 4.28
N LEU A 452 0.04 29.31 4.21
CA LEU A 452 -1.39 29.05 4.35
C LEU A 452 -1.89 29.33 5.77
N LEU A 453 -1.14 28.93 6.80
CA LEU A 453 -1.49 29.23 8.20
C LEU A 453 -1.42 30.73 8.52
N GLU A 454 -0.48 31.47 7.93
CA GLU A 454 -0.44 32.93 7.99
C GLU A 454 -1.67 33.53 7.32
N ARG A 455 -1.99 33.11 6.10
CA ARG A 455 -3.20 33.52 5.38
C ARG A 455 -4.48 33.23 6.18
N PHE A 456 -4.52 32.13 6.93
CA PHE A 456 -5.66 31.80 7.76
C PHE A 456 -5.94 32.86 8.85
N ARG A 457 -4.88 33.50 9.39
CA ARG A 457 -5.05 34.57 10.39
C ARG A 457 -5.79 35.78 9.82
N ASP A 458 -5.58 36.05 8.54
CA ASP A 458 -6.15 37.21 7.84
C ASP A 458 -7.63 37.03 7.47
N PHE A 459 -8.23 35.86 7.72
CA PHE A 459 -9.68 35.69 7.53
C PHE A 459 -10.48 36.54 8.53
N PRO A 460 -11.69 37.00 8.14
CA PRO A 460 -12.65 37.59 9.06
C PRO A 460 -12.94 36.69 10.26
N ALA A 461 -13.14 37.26 11.45
CA ALA A 461 -13.34 36.49 12.68
C ALA A 461 -14.47 35.45 12.58
N ALA A 462 -15.62 35.83 11.98
CA ALA A 462 -16.77 34.95 11.79
C ALA A 462 -16.46 33.67 10.98
N LEU A 463 -15.50 33.74 10.05
CA LEU A 463 -15.06 32.59 9.24
C LEU A 463 -13.92 31.82 9.90
N ARG A 464 -13.24 32.42 10.88
CA ARG A 464 -12.07 31.84 11.55
C ARG A 464 -12.47 31.07 12.80
N GLU A 465 -13.39 31.60 13.59
CA GLU A 465 -13.86 31.05 14.86
C GLU A 465 -14.25 29.57 14.78
N PRO A 466 -15.01 29.10 13.76
CA PRO A 466 -15.39 27.69 13.68
C PRO A 466 -14.21 26.73 13.44
N GLN A 467 -13.09 27.23 12.90
CA GLN A 467 -11.88 26.46 12.62
C GLN A 467 -10.71 26.85 13.53
N GLN A 468 -10.93 27.66 14.57
CA GLN A 468 -9.87 28.16 15.44
C GLN A 468 -9.15 27.04 16.20
N ARG A 469 -9.91 25.99 16.58
CA ARG A 469 -9.37 24.75 17.15
C ARG A 469 -8.34 24.12 16.20
N ASP A 470 -8.76 23.85 14.97
CA ASP A 470 -7.94 23.16 13.96
C ASP A 470 -6.69 23.94 13.62
N TYR A 471 -6.83 25.25 13.48
CA TYR A 471 -5.71 26.15 13.30
C TYR A 471 -4.69 26.06 14.45
N THR A 472 -5.16 26.00 15.70
CA THR A 472 -4.28 25.87 16.88
C THR A 472 -3.47 24.57 16.83
N VAL A 473 -4.11 23.45 16.49
CA VAL A 473 -3.44 22.15 16.33
C VAL A 473 -2.43 22.19 15.19
N MET A 474 -2.77 22.77 14.04
CA MET A 474 -1.87 22.84 12.88
C MET A 474 -0.66 23.75 13.11
N VAL A 475 -0.83 24.85 13.84
CA VAL A 475 0.30 25.70 14.26
C VAL A 475 1.21 24.94 15.23
N ALA A 476 0.64 24.23 16.21
CA ALA A 476 1.44 23.40 17.12
C ALA A 476 2.21 22.32 16.34
N LEU A 477 1.57 21.66 15.37
CA LEU A 477 2.21 20.64 14.54
C LEU A 477 3.35 21.21 13.69
N LEU A 478 3.14 22.35 13.01
CA LEU A 478 4.21 23.01 12.24
C LEU A 478 5.41 23.35 13.13
N ARG A 479 5.15 23.94 14.31
CA ARG A 479 6.20 24.33 15.26
C ARG A 479 6.94 23.12 15.83
N ASP A 480 6.26 22.00 16.06
CA ASP A 480 6.88 20.72 16.45
C ASP A 480 7.80 20.20 15.33
N ARG A 481 7.33 20.18 14.07
CA ARG A 481 8.13 19.73 12.92
C ARG A 481 9.35 20.59 12.63
N LEU A 482 9.25 21.89 12.91
CA LEU A 482 10.38 22.83 12.82
C LEU A 482 11.25 22.88 14.08
N ASP A 483 10.97 22.02 15.07
CA ASP A 483 11.75 21.92 16.31
C ASP A 483 11.73 23.22 17.16
N GLU A 484 10.72 24.08 16.98
CA GLU A 484 10.59 25.40 17.62
C GLU A 484 9.99 25.32 19.03
N ILE A 485 9.30 24.22 19.37
CA ILE A 485 8.64 24.07 20.67
C ILE A 485 9.66 23.66 21.75
N CYS A 486 10.57 22.74 21.42
CA CYS A 486 11.46 22.13 22.41
C CYS A 486 12.46 23.13 23.01
N GLY A 487 12.85 24.15 22.24
CA GLY A 487 13.75 25.22 22.66
C GLY A 487 13.14 26.18 23.69
N ASN A 488 11.81 26.25 23.78
CA ASN A 488 11.11 27.08 24.76
C ASN A 488 10.91 26.30 26.08
N PRO A 489 11.42 26.78 27.23
CA PRO A 489 11.24 26.13 28.53
C PRO A 489 9.76 25.90 28.92
N HIS A 490 8.85 26.75 28.45
CA HIS A 490 7.42 26.63 28.69
C HIS A 490 6.65 25.95 27.55
N GLY A 491 7.33 25.57 26.45
CA GLY A 491 6.69 25.02 25.26
C GLY A 491 5.86 23.77 25.56
N LEU A 492 6.42 22.80 26.28
CA LEU A 492 5.71 21.57 26.67
C LEU A 492 4.47 21.87 27.53
N ALA A 493 4.61 22.73 28.54
CA ALA A 493 3.51 23.11 29.42
C ALA A 493 2.39 23.85 28.68
N GLN A 494 2.74 24.71 27.71
CA GLN A 494 1.77 25.41 26.87
C GLN A 494 0.96 24.44 26.00
N ILE A 495 1.62 23.49 25.31
CA ILE A 495 0.90 22.50 24.49
C ILE A 495 0.06 21.57 25.37
N ALA A 496 0.57 21.16 26.53
CA ALA A 496 -0.19 20.33 27.47
C ALA A 496 -1.43 21.06 28.00
N ALA A 497 -1.32 22.35 28.31
CA ALA A 497 -2.45 23.19 28.71
C ALA A 497 -3.48 23.33 27.58
N GLN A 498 -3.02 23.51 26.33
CA GLN A 498 -3.91 23.51 25.16
C GLN A 498 -4.64 22.18 25.00
N ALA A 499 -3.95 21.05 25.17
CA ALA A 499 -4.57 19.73 25.12
C ALA A 499 -5.60 19.51 26.24
N GLY A 500 -5.35 20.05 27.43
CA GLY A 500 -6.26 19.98 28.57
C GLY A 500 -7.45 20.94 28.50
N ALA A 501 -7.39 21.97 27.67
CA ALA A 501 -8.47 22.93 27.46
C ALA A 501 -9.47 22.50 26.38
N LEU A 502 -9.18 21.42 25.63
CA LEU A 502 -10.10 20.84 24.65
C LEU A 502 -11.17 19.99 25.33
N ASP A 503 -12.35 19.90 24.70
CA ASP A 503 -13.44 19.05 25.14
C ASP A 503 -13.02 17.57 25.23
N GLU A 504 -13.60 16.84 26.19
CA GLU A 504 -13.23 15.44 26.44
C GLU A 504 -13.51 14.52 25.24
N ASP A 505 -14.54 14.83 24.47
CA ASP A 505 -14.96 14.09 23.27
C ASP A 505 -14.12 14.42 22.03
N ASP A 506 -13.28 15.47 22.06
CA ASP A 506 -12.38 15.82 20.96
C ASP A 506 -11.08 15.01 20.99
N HIS A 507 -11.26 13.71 20.87
CA HIS A 507 -10.21 12.71 21.02
C HIS A 507 -9.06 12.88 20.02
N LEU A 508 -9.34 13.26 18.76
CA LEU A 508 -8.31 13.43 17.73
C LEU A 508 -7.45 14.68 17.97
N SER A 509 -8.07 15.83 18.26
CA SER A 509 -7.31 17.07 18.48
C SER A 509 -6.47 16.97 19.75
N ARG A 510 -7.06 16.44 20.83
CA ARG A 510 -6.33 16.17 22.08
C ARG A 510 -5.22 15.14 21.87
N GLY A 511 -5.49 14.05 21.15
CA GLY A 511 -4.51 13.03 20.81
C GLY A 511 -3.31 13.60 20.04
N MET A 512 -3.55 14.49 19.08
CA MET A 512 -2.49 15.13 18.30
C MET A 512 -1.60 16.03 19.16
N LEU A 513 -2.20 16.88 20.00
CA LEU A 513 -1.44 17.74 20.91
C LEU A 513 -0.64 16.90 21.94
N LEU A 514 -1.20 15.78 22.41
CA LEU A 514 -0.47 14.86 23.29
C LEU A 514 0.68 14.14 22.58
N CYS A 515 0.57 13.84 21.28
CA CYS A 515 1.70 13.35 20.48
C CYS A 515 2.83 14.40 20.42
N ILE A 516 2.47 15.68 20.23
CA ILE A 516 3.43 16.80 20.24
C ILE A 516 4.07 16.93 21.64
N CYS A 517 3.30 16.81 22.72
CA CYS A 517 3.85 16.77 24.08
C CYS A 517 4.84 15.63 24.26
N ALA A 518 4.52 14.42 23.78
CA ALA A 518 5.41 13.27 23.87
C ALA A 518 6.73 13.51 23.11
N ASN A 519 6.65 14.01 21.88
CA ASN A 519 7.82 14.36 21.07
C ASN A 519 8.66 15.45 21.72
N THR A 520 8.02 16.52 22.21
CA THR A 520 8.70 17.63 22.88
C THR A 520 9.39 17.16 24.17
N ALA A 521 8.73 16.34 24.98
CA ALA A 521 9.32 15.77 26.19
C ALA A 521 10.50 14.85 25.86
N LEU A 522 10.42 14.08 24.77
CA LEU A 522 11.53 13.26 24.28
C LEU A 522 12.71 14.12 23.81
N ALA A 523 12.44 15.19 23.06
CA ALA A 523 13.44 16.17 22.65
C ALA A 523 14.13 16.81 23.85
N GLN A 524 13.39 17.08 24.94
CA GLN A 524 13.89 17.60 26.23
C GLN A 524 14.57 16.56 27.13
N GLY A 525 14.58 15.28 26.72
CA GLY A 525 15.14 14.18 27.51
C GLY A 525 14.31 13.82 28.75
N ALA A 526 13.08 14.32 28.87
CA ALA A 526 12.16 14.00 29.95
C ALA A 526 11.40 12.69 29.66
N PHE A 527 12.11 11.57 29.58
CA PHE A 527 11.59 10.29 29.10
C PHE A 527 10.33 9.80 29.84
N ALA A 528 10.32 9.84 31.17
CA ALA A 528 9.13 9.46 31.94
C ALA A 528 7.91 10.37 31.71
N VAL A 529 8.12 11.62 31.29
CA VAL A 529 7.03 12.54 30.89
C VAL A 529 6.58 12.21 29.46
N ALA A 530 7.52 11.92 28.57
CA ALA A 530 7.25 11.49 27.19
C ALA A 530 6.38 10.22 27.16
N GLU A 531 6.71 9.21 27.98
CA GLU A 531 5.94 7.96 28.09
C GLU A 531 4.48 8.21 28.51
N ARG A 532 4.27 9.06 29.52
CA ARG A 532 2.94 9.42 30.01
C ARG A 532 2.10 10.08 28.92
N HIS A 533 2.66 11.05 28.21
CA HIS A 533 1.97 11.71 27.11
C HIS A 533 1.76 10.77 25.92
N ALA A 534 2.72 9.91 25.59
CA ALA A 534 2.60 8.96 24.49
C ALA A 534 1.48 7.92 24.75
N LEU A 535 1.36 7.40 25.97
CA LEU A 535 0.27 6.51 26.35
C LEU A 535 -1.09 7.20 26.27
N ALA A 536 -1.20 8.41 26.83
CA ALA A 536 -2.42 9.20 26.76
C ALA A 536 -2.81 9.56 25.31
N ALA A 537 -1.82 9.89 24.47
CA ALA A 537 -2.00 10.18 23.06
C ALA A 537 -2.51 8.96 22.30
N ARG A 538 -1.90 7.79 22.51
CA ARG A 538 -2.32 6.52 21.90
C ARG A 538 -3.78 6.22 22.22
N ASP A 539 -4.17 6.35 23.48
CA ASP A 539 -5.52 6.02 23.94
C ASP A 539 -6.54 7.01 23.38
N ALA A 540 -6.21 8.32 23.36
CA ALA A 540 -7.06 9.33 22.72
C ALA A 540 -7.21 9.08 21.21
N MET A 541 -6.12 8.82 20.49
CA MET A 541 -6.17 8.55 19.04
C MET A 541 -6.99 7.31 18.70
N ARG A 542 -6.90 6.23 19.49
CA ARG A 542 -7.72 5.04 19.31
C ARG A 542 -9.20 5.31 19.52
N ARG A 543 -9.56 6.08 20.56
CA ARG A 543 -10.96 6.49 20.79
C ARG A 543 -11.49 7.38 19.66
N GLY A 544 -10.62 8.20 19.09
CA GLY A 544 -10.91 8.99 17.89
C GLY A 544 -10.93 8.20 16.57
N GLY A 545 -10.68 6.88 16.59
CA GLY A 545 -10.67 6.03 15.41
C GLY A 545 -9.45 6.20 14.49
N SER A 546 -8.32 6.74 15.00
CA SER A 546 -7.09 6.88 14.21
C SER A 546 -5.98 5.92 14.65
N ASP A 547 -5.82 4.84 13.89
CA ASP A 547 -4.70 3.92 14.07
C ASP A 547 -3.35 4.54 13.68
N LEU A 548 -3.34 5.46 12.70
CA LEU A 548 -2.14 6.21 12.31
C LEU A 548 -1.65 7.11 13.45
N GLY A 549 -2.57 7.86 14.08
CA GLY A 549 -2.23 8.68 15.25
C GLY A 549 -1.75 7.84 16.43
N ALA A 550 -2.38 6.69 16.68
CA ALA A 550 -1.95 5.77 17.73
C ALA A 550 -0.56 5.16 17.46
N SER A 551 -0.26 4.87 16.19
CA SER A 551 1.04 4.35 15.76
C SER A 551 2.16 5.37 15.96
N GLN A 552 1.92 6.66 15.63
CA GLN A 552 2.86 7.74 15.93
C GLN A 552 3.17 7.83 17.43
N ALA A 553 2.16 7.73 18.28
CA ALA A 553 2.34 7.75 19.72
C ALA A 553 3.17 6.55 20.23
N LEU A 554 2.96 5.35 19.65
CA LEU A 554 3.75 4.16 19.96
C LEU A 554 5.23 4.31 19.55
N LEU A 555 5.54 4.98 18.44
CA LEU A 555 6.93 5.25 18.05
C LEU A 555 7.62 6.16 19.08
N SER A 556 6.96 7.24 19.52
CA SER A 556 7.50 8.13 20.56
C SER A 556 7.69 7.40 21.90
N LEU A 557 6.75 6.53 22.27
CA LEU A 557 6.86 5.67 23.45
C LEU A 557 8.08 4.74 23.33
N GLY A 558 8.23 4.05 22.21
CA GLY A 558 9.33 3.13 21.95
C GLY A 558 10.69 3.82 22.00
N GLN A 559 10.81 5.04 21.45
CA GLN A 559 12.04 5.82 21.52
C GLN A 559 12.40 6.15 22.98
N SER A 560 11.43 6.56 23.80
CA SER A 560 11.67 6.81 25.22
C SER A 560 12.17 5.56 25.95
N LEU A 561 11.51 4.42 25.72
CA LEU A 561 11.89 3.13 26.29
C LEU A 561 13.30 2.70 25.84
N PHE A 562 13.64 2.95 24.58
CA PHE A 562 14.97 2.66 24.02
C PHE A 562 16.06 3.41 24.80
N TYR A 563 15.95 4.72 25.00
CA TYR A 563 16.97 5.50 25.70
C TYR A 563 17.06 5.19 27.19
N ARG A 564 15.97 4.70 27.81
CA ARG A 564 15.97 4.17 29.18
C ARG A 564 16.50 2.74 29.29
N GLY A 565 16.94 2.13 28.19
CA GLY A 565 17.54 0.79 28.17
C GLY A 565 16.52 -0.37 28.13
N ARG A 566 15.23 -0.10 27.93
CA ARG A 566 14.17 -1.12 27.81
C ARG A 566 13.97 -1.54 26.36
N LEU A 567 15.01 -2.13 25.76
CA LEU A 567 15.05 -2.39 24.31
C LEU A 567 13.96 -3.37 23.84
N GLY A 568 13.63 -4.41 24.62
CA GLY A 568 12.54 -5.34 24.27
C GLY A 568 11.16 -4.66 24.21
N ASP A 569 10.87 -3.76 25.15
CA ASP A 569 9.62 -3.01 25.16
C ASP A 569 9.58 -1.98 24.02
N ALA A 570 10.72 -1.38 23.69
CA ALA A 570 10.84 -0.48 22.54
C ALA A 570 10.55 -1.21 21.22
N GLU A 571 11.14 -2.39 21.03
CA GLU A 571 10.90 -3.25 19.87
C GLU A 571 9.42 -3.60 19.71
N ALA A 572 8.77 -4.02 20.80
CA ALA A 572 7.34 -4.33 20.81
C ALA A 572 6.49 -3.12 20.40
N CYS A 573 6.84 -1.91 20.85
CA CYS A 573 6.14 -0.69 20.45
C CYS A 573 6.30 -0.41 18.94
N TYR A 574 7.52 -0.54 18.39
CA TYR A 574 7.77 -0.31 16.96
C TYR A 574 7.06 -1.34 16.09
N GLN A 575 7.10 -2.62 16.45
CA GLN A 575 6.40 -3.68 15.74
C GLN A 575 4.88 -3.48 15.78
N GLN A 576 4.33 -3.09 16.93
CA GLN A 576 2.90 -2.78 17.04
C GLN A 576 2.49 -1.60 16.16
N ALA A 577 3.30 -0.54 16.09
CA ALA A 577 3.05 0.61 15.22
C ALA A 577 3.04 0.20 13.73
N LEU A 578 4.00 -0.62 13.30
CA LEU A 578 4.06 -1.12 11.92
C LEU A 578 2.88 -2.03 11.57
N GLN A 579 2.45 -2.90 12.50
CA GLN A 579 1.27 -3.74 12.30
C GLN A 579 -0.01 -2.91 12.14
N CYS A 580 -0.15 -1.84 12.94
CA CYS A 580 -1.27 -0.90 12.79
C CYS A 580 -1.23 -0.20 11.42
N CYS A 581 -0.06 0.24 10.96
CA CYS A 581 0.09 0.84 9.63
C CYS A 581 -0.29 -0.13 8.50
N ALA A 582 0.09 -1.41 8.62
CA ALA A 582 -0.18 -2.44 7.62
C ALA A 582 -1.66 -2.84 7.52
N ARG A 583 -2.44 -2.65 8.59
CA ARG A 583 -3.90 -2.92 8.59
C ARG A 583 -4.71 -1.79 7.97
N SER A 584 -4.12 -0.61 7.79
CA SER A 584 -4.79 0.51 7.14
C SER A 584 -5.02 0.21 5.65
N PRO A 585 -6.22 0.48 5.10
CA PRO A 585 -6.50 0.27 3.68
C PRO A 585 -5.59 1.12 2.77
N GLN A 586 -5.01 2.20 3.30
CA GLN A 586 -3.93 2.96 2.67
C GLN A 586 -2.79 3.13 3.68
N PRO A 587 -1.67 2.40 3.54
CA PRO A 587 -0.56 2.50 4.49
C PRO A 587 0.14 3.86 4.35
N ASP A 588 0.34 4.54 5.48
CA ASP A 588 1.19 5.72 5.55
C ASP A 588 2.66 5.29 5.48
N ARG A 589 3.26 5.45 4.30
CA ARG A 589 4.64 5.03 4.03
C ARG A 589 5.66 5.81 4.85
N VAL A 590 5.38 7.06 5.22
CA VAL A 590 6.32 7.88 5.99
C VAL A 590 6.35 7.40 7.43
N LEU A 591 5.18 7.10 8.00
CA LEU A 591 5.11 6.53 9.35
C LEU A 591 5.70 5.11 9.41
N GLN A 592 5.50 4.32 8.37
CA GLN A 592 6.13 3.01 8.23
C GLN A 592 7.67 3.15 8.18
N ALA A 593 8.18 4.07 7.37
CA ALA A 593 9.61 4.37 7.29
C ALA A 593 10.17 4.82 8.65
N ALA A 594 9.44 5.66 9.40
CA ALA A 594 9.85 6.04 10.75
C ALA A 594 10.01 4.82 11.68
N GLY A 595 9.05 3.90 11.67
CA GLY A 595 9.15 2.65 12.44
C GLY A 595 10.31 1.76 12.00
N GLN A 596 10.56 1.66 10.69
CA GLN A 596 11.69 0.89 10.13
C GLN A 596 13.05 1.47 10.53
N CYS A 597 13.22 2.80 10.50
CA CYS A 597 14.45 3.46 10.97
C CYS A 597 14.72 3.19 12.45
N LEU A 598 13.68 3.16 13.29
CA LEU A 598 13.81 2.90 14.72
C LEU A 598 14.09 1.42 15.03
N LEU A 599 13.55 0.50 14.23
CA LEU A 599 13.95 -0.91 14.28
C LEU A 599 15.39 -1.08 13.80
N ALA A 600 15.79 -0.41 12.71
CA ALA A 600 17.16 -0.45 12.23
C ALA A 600 18.17 0.01 13.30
N GLN A 601 17.84 1.07 14.05
CA GLN A 601 18.62 1.50 15.21
C GLN A 601 18.78 0.35 16.22
N LEU A 602 17.71 -0.35 16.55
CA LEU A 602 17.72 -1.46 17.50
C LEU A 602 18.52 -2.67 16.99
N HIS A 603 18.36 -3.04 15.72
CA HIS A 603 19.16 -4.09 15.07
C HIS A 603 20.65 -3.74 15.08
N HIS A 604 20.99 -2.49 14.74
CA HIS A 604 22.37 -2.01 14.78
C HIS A 604 22.96 -2.10 16.19
N GLU A 605 22.22 -1.68 17.22
CA GLU A 605 22.63 -1.81 18.62
C GLU A 605 22.91 -3.27 19.03
N ARG A 606 22.12 -4.21 18.51
CA ARG A 606 22.28 -5.66 18.71
C ARG A 606 23.32 -6.31 17.78
N GLY A 607 23.97 -5.53 16.92
CA GLY A 607 25.00 -6.02 16.00
C GLY A 607 24.45 -6.79 14.78
N HIS A 608 23.15 -6.70 14.50
CA HIS A 608 22.54 -7.25 13.30
C HIS A 608 22.62 -6.20 12.19
N HIS A 609 23.80 -6.05 11.60
CA HIS A 609 24.12 -4.95 10.69
C HIS A 609 23.43 -5.03 9.33
N ASP A 610 23.29 -6.24 8.79
CA ASP A 610 22.63 -6.46 7.50
C ASP A 610 21.13 -6.14 7.61
N ASP A 611 20.44 -6.70 8.62
CA ASP A 611 19.03 -6.37 8.91
C ASP A 611 18.81 -4.86 9.10
N ALA A 612 19.74 -4.20 9.80
CA ALA A 612 19.67 -2.76 10.02
C ALA A 612 19.81 -1.98 8.70
N ALA A 613 20.72 -2.39 7.81
CA ALA A 613 20.93 -1.74 6.52
C ALA A 613 19.71 -1.90 5.60
N ASP A 614 19.16 -3.11 5.52
CA ASP A 614 17.99 -3.44 4.69
C ASP A 614 16.75 -2.63 5.10
N LEU A 615 16.53 -2.46 6.41
CA LEU A 615 15.43 -1.64 6.94
C LEU A 615 15.66 -0.14 6.73
N LEU A 616 16.90 0.33 6.90
CA LEU A 616 17.22 1.76 6.95
C LEU A 616 17.25 2.42 5.58
N HIS A 617 17.85 1.77 4.58
CA HIS A 617 18.13 2.39 3.28
C HIS A 617 16.87 2.94 2.56
N PRO A 618 15.80 2.15 2.34
CA PRO A 618 14.59 2.67 1.70
C PRO A 618 13.79 3.61 2.62
N ALA A 619 13.91 3.46 3.94
CA ALA A 619 13.14 4.23 4.90
C ALA A 619 13.68 5.66 5.09
N LEU A 620 15.01 5.82 5.12
CA LEU A 620 15.65 7.11 5.32
C LEU A 620 15.35 8.08 4.17
N GLU A 621 15.42 7.63 2.92
CA GLU A 621 15.10 8.45 1.74
C GLU A 621 13.67 9.01 1.81
N LEU A 622 12.70 8.20 2.24
CA LEU A 622 11.32 8.63 2.40
C LEU A 622 11.17 9.69 3.50
N LEU A 623 11.86 9.53 4.64
CA LEU A 623 11.80 10.48 5.76
C LEU A 623 12.43 11.84 5.41
N GLU A 624 13.50 11.84 4.61
CA GLU A 624 14.16 13.05 4.13
C GLU A 624 13.23 13.92 3.29
N GLN A 625 12.40 13.29 2.46
CA GLN A 625 11.49 13.95 1.53
C GLN A 625 10.15 14.40 2.16
N HIS A 626 9.81 13.94 3.38
CA HIS A 626 8.47 14.10 3.99
C HIS A 626 8.55 14.53 5.47
N ASP A 627 7.46 14.46 6.25
CA ASP A 627 7.31 15.03 7.62
C ASP A 627 8.06 14.32 8.77
N GLY A 628 9.20 13.67 8.49
CA GLY A 628 10.04 13.01 9.50
C GLY A 628 10.47 13.95 10.63
N SER A 629 10.33 13.49 11.88
CA SER A 629 10.73 14.28 13.06
C SER A 629 12.25 14.34 13.22
N ALA A 630 12.74 15.42 13.84
CA ALA A 630 14.17 15.61 14.09
C ALA A 630 14.79 14.45 14.90
N ASP A 631 14.06 13.91 15.88
CA ASP A 631 14.56 12.83 16.74
C ASP A 631 14.63 11.47 16.02
N ILE A 632 13.71 11.19 15.09
CA ILE A 632 13.76 9.98 14.26
C ILE A 632 14.87 10.11 13.23
N LEU A 633 15.01 11.27 12.58
CA LEU A 633 16.13 11.53 11.66
C LEU A 633 17.48 11.40 12.38
N ALA A 634 17.61 11.94 13.58
CA ALA A 634 18.83 11.81 14.38
C ALA A 634 19.17 10.34 14.67
N ALA A 635 18.18 9.52 15.04
CA ALA A 635 18.37 8.07 15.26
C ALA A 635 18.75 7.34 13.96
N ALA A 636 18.09 7.66 12.85
CA ALA A 636 18.34 7.07 11.55
C ALA A 636 19.75 7.40 11.03
N TYR A 637 20.15 8.68 11.06
CA TYR A 637 21.48 9.11 10.63
C TYR A 637 22.59 8.59 11.54
N GLN A 638 22.37 8.53 12.85
CA GLN A 638 23.35 7.93 13.75
C GLN A 638 23.59 6.44 13.41
N THR A 639 22.52 5.73 13.07
CA THR A 639 22.58 4.33 12.64
C THR A 639 23.29 4.20 11.29
N ALA A 640 22.94 5.04 10.31
CA ALA A 640 23.57 5.07 8.99
C ALA A 640 25.08 5.35 9.10
N LEU A 641 25.49 6.31 9.93
CA LEU A 641 26.90 6.60 10.20
C LEU A 641 27.63 5.41 10.84
N GLY A 642 26.96 4.69 11.74
CA GLY A 642 27.50 3.45 12.32
C GLY A 642 27.75 2.38 11.25
N LEU A 643 26.79 2.18 10.34
CA LEU A 643 26.89 1.21 9.24
C LEU A 643 27.96 1.61 8.20
N GLU A 644 28.03 2.89 7.83
CA GLU A 644 29.05 3.38 6.89
C GLU A 644 30.47 3.27 7.47
N ARG A 645 30.65 3.44 8.78
CA ARG A 645 31.94 3.23 9.45
C ARG A 645 32.38 1.77 9.43
N LEU A 646 31.45 0.81 9.43
CA LEU A 646 31.74 -0.61 9.29
C LEU A 646 32.09 -0.97 7.83
N ARG A 647 31.40 -0.36 6.87
CA ARG A 647 31.59 -0.59 5.44
C ARG A 647 32.88 0.02 4.89
N ASP A 648 33.18 1.26 5.27
CA ASP A 648 34.34 2.02 4.81
C ASP A 648 35.15 2.54 6.01
N ARG A 649 36.18 1.78 6.39
CA ARG A 649 37.10 2.16 7.46
C ARG A 649 37.95 3.39 7.15
N SER A 650 37.94 3.93 5.92
CA SER A 650 38.64 5.18 5.59
C SER A 650 37.91 6.43 6.08
N GLY A 651 36.64 6.29 6.47
CA GLY A 651 35.79 7.39 6.93
C GLY A 651 35.28 8.31 5.81
N ARG A 652 35.65 8.08 4.54
CA ARG A 652 35.23 8.92 3.42
C ARG A 652 33.73 8.83 3.18
N SER A 653 33.17 7.62 3.16
CA SER A 653 31.72 7.43 2.99
C SER A 653 30.93 8.10 4.11
N ALA A 654 31.38 7.93 5.36
CA ALA A 654 30.75 8.57 6.51
C ALA A 654 30.87 10.11 6.50
N LEU A 655 31.98 10.68 6.00
CA LEU A 655 32.12 12.13 5.80
C LEU A 655 31.15 12.65 4.72
N ALA A 656 31.00 11.94 3.61
CA ALA A 656 30.05 12.29 2.56
C ALA A 656 28.60 12.23 3.07
N LEU A 657 28.26 11.22 3.86
CA LEU A 657 26.96 11.15 4.53
C LEU A 657 26.75 12.35 5.46
N LEU A 658 27.76 12.79 6.22
CA LEU A 658 27.65 13.97 7.09
C LEU A 658 27.42 15.28 6.31
N GLU A 659 28.00 15.44 5.12
CA GLU A 659 27.69 16.57 4.23
C GLU A 659 26.22 16.56 3.82
N HIS A 660 25.67 15.39 3.50
CA HIS A 660 24.24 15.22 3.22
C HIS A 660 23.36 15.55 4.44
N VAL A 661 23.72 15.05 5.64
CA VAL A 661 22.99 15.37 6.89
C VAL A 661 22.95 16.89 7.12
N GLU A 662 24.05 17.59 6.91
CA GLU A 662 24.12 19.05 7.07
C GLU A 662 23.24 19.79 6.04
N GLN A 663 23.19 19.31 4.79
CA GLN A 663 22.30 19.87 3.76
C GLN A 663 20.83 19.71 4.16
N ILE A 664 20.43 18.53 4.64
CA ILE A 664 19.06 18.28 5.11
C ILE A 664 18.76 19.13 6.35
N ALA A 665 19.67 19.18 7.33
CA ALA A 665 19.49 19.99 8.53
C ALA A 665 19.34 21.48 8.20
N HIS A 666 20.15 22.01 7.28
CA HIS A 666 20.07 23.41 6.85
C HIS A 666 18.79 23.70 6.07
N GLY A 667 18.46 22.87 5.08
CA GLY A 667 17.26 23.02 4.25
C GLY A 667 15.97 23.01 5.06
N ARG A 668 15.92 22.20 6.13
CA ARG A 668 14.78 22.09 7.04
C ARG A 668 14.87 22.96 8.30
N LYS A 669 15.96 23.72 8.47
CA LYS A 669 16.25 24.56 9.64
C LYS A 669 16.29 23.81 10.98
N LEU A 670 16.75 22.56 10.96
CA LEU A 670 16.85 21.70 12.15
C LEU A 670 18.17 21.97 12.89
N ALA A 671 18.16 22.95 13.79
CA ALA A 671 19.37 23.37 14.53
C ALA A 671 20.01 22.24 15.34
N ARG A 672 19.20 21.43 16.05
CA ARG A 672 19.69 20.27 16.83
C ARG A 672 20.39 19.24 15.93
N LEU A 673 19.83 18.94 14.77
CA LEU A 673 20.46 18.00 13.83
C LEU A 673 21.77 18.54 13.24
N SER A 674 21.84 19.85 12.97
CA SER A 674 23.08 20.49 12.51
C SER A 674 24.20 20.44 13.57
N GLU A 675 23.86 20.62 14.85
CA GLU A 675 24.81 20.52 15.95
C GLU A 675 25.28 19.07 16.16
N LEU A 676 24.36 18.09 16.06
CA LEU A 676 24.71 16.67 16.06
C LEU A 676 25.68 16.31 14.94
N ALA A 677 25.42 16.78 13.71
CA ALA A 677 26.28 16.51 12.57
C ALA A 677 27.71 17.04 12.80
N ALA A 678 27.86 18.22 13.39
CA ALA A 678 29.17 18.76 13.75
C ALA A 678 29.89 17.90 14.81
N ALA A 679 29.16 17.41 15.82
CA ALA A 679 29.71 16.51 16.83
C ALA A 679 30.15 15.17 16.24
N TRP A 680 29.34 14.57 15.36
CA TRP A 680 29.67 13.32 14.67
C TRP A 680 30.86 13.48 13.72
N ARG A 681 30.94 14.60 13.00
CA ARG A 681 32.12 14.95 12.18
C ARG A 681 33.38 15.03 13.01
N LEU A 682 33.32 15.67 14.18
CA LEU A 682 34.46 15.73 15.09
C LEU A 682 34.87 14.33 15.59
N MET A 683 33.90 13.47 15.97
CA MET A 683 34.20 12.09 16.37
C MET A 683 34.91 11.30 15.27
N LEU A 684 34.44 11.42 14.03
CA LEU A 684 35.00 10.72 12.87
C LEU A 684 36.41 11.23 12.51
N LEU A 685 36.65 12.54 12.56
CA LEU A 685 37.99 13.08 12.32
C LEU A 685 38.98 12.66 13.42
N LEU A 686 38.53 12.43 14.66
CA LEU A 686 39.37 11.91 15.75
C LEU A 686 39.67 10.40 15.63
N GLU A 687 39.14 9.71 14.61
CA GLU A 687 39.49 8.33 14.28
C GLU A 687 40.72 8.21 13.38
N HIS A 688 41.04 9.26 12.64
CA HIS A 688 42.13 9.27 11.68
C HIS A 688 43.14 10.40 12.00
N PRO A 689 44.45 10.12 12.11
CA PRO A 689 45.43 11.14 12.45
C PRO A 689 45.61 12.17 11.32
N GLY A 690 45.67 13.46 11.67
CA GLY A 690 46.41 14.46 10.86
C GLY A 690 45.64 15.57 10.14
N THR A 691 44.56 16.13 10.69
CA THR A 691 43.87 17.27 10.03
C THR A 691 43.77 18.53 10.90
N THR A 692 44.26 19.66 10.38
CA THR A 692 43.96 21.03 10.84
C THR A 692 42.46 21.34 10.93
N ALA A 693 41.63 20.55 10.26
CA ALA A 693 40.17 20.60 10.35
C ALA A 693 39.63 20.36 11.78
N ILE A 694 40.34 19.60 12.63
CA ILE A 694 39.90 19.31 14.01
C ILE A 694 39.90 20.59 14.85
N ASP A 695 41.00 21.35 14.83
CA ASP A 695 41.12 22.58 15.61
C ASP A 695 40.12 23.64 15.15
N LEU A 696 39.90 23.75 13.84
CA LEU A 696 38.90 24.64 13.25
C LEU A 696 37.47 24.27 13.68
N LEU A 697 37.13 22.97 13.69
CA LEU A 697 35.80 22.52 14.11
C LEU A 697 35.57 22.72 15.61
N ILE A 698 36.59 22.47 16.44
CA ILE A 698 36.52 22.74 17.89
C ILE A 698 36.33 24.25 18.14
N ALA A 699 37.06 25.10 17.40
CA ALA A 699 36.88 26.55 17.51
C ALA A 699 35.47 26.98 17.09
N ARG A 700 34.93 26.42 15.99
CA ARG A 700 33.56 26.70 15.52
C ARG A 700 32.47 26.19 16.47
N SER A 701 32.68 25.04 17.11
CA SER A 701 31.74 24.48 18.10
C SER A 701 31.85 25.15 19.47
N GLY A 702 32.84 26.02 19.68
CA GLY A 702 33.13 26.65 20.97
C GLY A 702 33.83 25.73 21.97
N GLY A 703 34.24 24.52 21.57
CA GLY A 703 34.97 23.57 22.40
C GLY A 703 34.30 23.30 23.76
N GLU A 704 35.08 23.34 24.83
CA GLU A 704 34.59 23.15 26.21
C GLU A 704 33.54 24.20 26.62
N SER A 705 33.71 25.46 26.20
CA SER A 705 32.75 26.54 26.50
C SER A 705 31.41 26.31 25.79
N GLY A 706 31.45 25.83 24.54
CA GLY A 706 30.26 25.42 23.79
C GLY A 706 29.57 24.23 24.47
N LEU A 707 30.33 23.22 24.90
CA LEU A 707 29.78 22.10 25.67
C LEU A 707 29.11 22.58 26.96
N ALA A 708 29.75 23.48 27.73
CA ALA A 708 29.17 24.03 28.95
C ALA A 708 27.83 24.74 28.71
N HIS A 709 27.64 25.36 27.54
CA HIS A 709 26.35 25.92 27.14
C HIS A 709 25.32 24.80 26.85
N THR A 710 25.68 23.79 26.06
CA THR A 710 24.78 22.66 25.74
C THR A 710 24.34 21.86 26.98
N LEU A 711 25.21 21.73 27.98
CA LEU A 711 24.90 21.04 29.25
C LEU A 711 23.77 21.72 30.04
N ARG A 712 23.56 23.03 29.86
CA ARG A 712 22.47 23.79 30.50
C ARG A 712 21.13 23.66 29.78
N ALA A 713 21.13 23.20 28.52
CA ALA A 713 19.94 23.10 27.70
C ALA A 713 19.37 21.67 27.71
N ALA A 714 18.20 21.48 28.34
CA ALA A 714 17.55 20.16 28.43
C ALA A 714 17.27 19.52 27.05
N HIS A 715 16.89 20.32 26.05
CA HIS A 715 16.59 19.87 24.69
C HIS A 715 17.80 19.45 23.84
N ARG A 716 19.02 19.54 24.39
CA ARG A 716 20.27 19.25 23.70
C ARG A 716 20.97 18.02 24.26
N TRP A 717 20.21 17.07 24.79
CA TRP A 717 20.78 15.91 25.49
C TRP A 717 21.53 14.93 24.57
N ARG A 718 21.19 14.86 23.27
CA ARG A 718 21.98 14.11 22.28
C ARG A 718 23.23 14.89 21.89
N ASP A 719 23.10 16.19 21.64
CA ASP A 719 24.20 17.07 21.26
C ASP A 719 25.30 17.07 22.33
N ARG A 720 24.91 17.26 23.60
CA ARG A 720 25.85 17.26 24.72
C ARG A 720 26.61 15.93 24.85
N ALA A 721 25.94 14.81 24.58
CA ALA A 721 26.57 13.49 24.68
C ALA A 721 27.54 13.27 23.51
N ALA A 722 27.10 13.52 22.27
CA ALA A 722 27.94 13.39 21.08
C ALA A 722 29.16 14.32 21.13
N MET A 723 28.95 15.60 21.43
CA MET A 723 30.03 16.59 21.54
C MET A 723 30.94 16.28 22.71
N GLY A 724 30.37 15.92 23.86
CA GLY A 724 31.13 15.55 25.05
C GLY A 724 31.99 14.31 24.83
N PHE A 725 31.51 13.29 24.12
CA PHE A 725 32.31 12.13 23.72
C PHE A 725 33.43 12.50 22.75
N ALA A 726 33.16 13.39 21.79
CA ALA A 726 34.18 13.89 20.86
C ALA A 726 35.30 14.65 21.60
N LEU A 727 34.95 15.60 22.47
CA LEU A 727 35.91 16.38 23.25
C LEU A 727 36.69 15.50 24.24
N ALA A 728 36.02 14.57 24.94
CA ALA A 728 36.69 13.62 25.82
C ALA A 728 37.72 12.77 25.06
N ARG A 729 37.40 12.32 23.85
CA ARG A 729 38.34 11.61 22.97
C ARG A 729 39.51 12.51 22.56
N TRP A 730 39.25 13.76 22.18
CA TRP A 730 40.30 14.73 21.82
C TRP A 730 41.27 14.98 22.99
N HIS A 731 40.76 15.23 24.20
CA HIS A 731 41.59 15.38 25.40
C HIS A 731 42.39 14.12 25.71
N ARG A 732 41.77 12.94 25.61
CA ARG A 732 42.42 11.65 25.84
C ARG A 732 43.58 11.41 24.86
N LEU A 733 43.38 11.70 23.56
CA LEU A 733 44.42 11.60 22.54
C LEU A 733 45.55 12.61 22.76
N ALA A 734 45.24 13.78 23.34
CA ALA A 734 46.23 14.78 23.74
C ALA A 734 46.89 14.50 25.11
N GLY A 735 46.65 13.35 25.74
CA GLY A 735 47.20 13.00 27.06
C GLY A 735 46.59 13.76 28.24
N ARG A 736 45.54 14.57 28.02
CA ARG A 736 44.86 15.40 29.02
C ARG A 736 43.73 14.61 29.71
N SER A 737 44.06 13.47 30.32
CA SER A 737 43.07 12.55 30.89
C SER A 737 42.18 13.17 31.97
N SER A 738 42.66 14.16 32.74
CA SER A 738 41.84 14.85 33.76
C SER A 738 40.70 15.65 33.15
N ALA A 739 40.97 16.34 32.04
CA ALA A 739 39.94 17.08 31.31
C ALA A 739 38.94 16.12 30.67
N ALA A 740 39.41 15.00 30.10
CA ALA A 740 38.54 13.96 29.55
C ALA A 740 37.58 13.38 30.61
N LEU A 741 38.09 13.04 31.81
CA LEU A 741 37.26 12.54 32.92
C LEU A 741 36.30 13.62 33.45
N GLY A 742 36.72 14.87 33.53
CA GLY A 742 35.85 15.98 33.93
C GLY A 742 34.64 16.13 33.00
N ILE A 743 34.87 16.07 31.69
CA ILE A 743 33.80 16.10 30.67
C ILE A 743 32.91 14.87 30.79
N LEU A 744 33.48 13.66 30.86
CA LEU A 744 32.69 12.43 30.94
C LEU A 744 31.88 12.36 32.24
N GLY A 745 32.40 12.85 33.36
CA GLY A 745 31.66 12.94 34.62
C GLY A 745 30.47 13.90 34.57
N GLN A 746 30.60 15.02 33.84
CA GLN A 746 29.46 15.91 33.58
C GLN A 746 28.38 15.22 32.74
N ILE A 747 28.77 14.47 31.71
CA ILE A 747 27.83 13.70 30.88
C ILE A 747 27.17 12.59 31.71
N GLU A 748 27.94 11.89 32.56
CA GLU A 748 27.42 10.83 33.43
C GLU A 748 26.32 11.37 34.35
N GLN A 749 26.59 12.46 35.05
CA GLN A 749 25.60 13.14 35.90
C GLN A 749 24.36 13.56 35.12
N ALA A 750 24.57 14.07 33.91
CA ALA A 750 23.48 14.49 33.04
C ALA A 750 22.63 13.31 32.54
N CYS A 751 23.22 12.12 32.35
CA CYS A 751 22.51 10.90 31.97
C CYS A 751 21.74 10.30 33.15
N LEU A 752 22.30 10.37 34.37
CA LEU A 752 21.61 9.96 35.59
C LEU A 752 20.38 10.84 35.87
N SER A 753 20.52 12.16 35.68
CA SER A 753 19.43 13.10 35.98
C SER A 753 18.22 12.97 35.05
N ASN A 754 18.42 12.47 33.82
CA ASN A 754 17.35 12.27 32.86
C ASN A 754 17.04 10.80 32.55
N ASP A 755 17.55 9.86 33.36
CA ASP A 755 17.33 8.41 33.21
C ASP A 755 17.73 7.85 31.82
N ASN A 756 18.81 8.37 31.23
CA ASN A 756 19.33 7.94 29.94
C ASN A 756 20.32 6.78 30.09
N ALA A 757 19.82 5.56 30.33
CA ALA A 757 20.65 4.38 30.48
C ALA A 757 21.54 4.10 29.25
N TRP A 758 21.04 4.40 28.04
CA TRP A 758 21.75 4.13 26.79
C TRP A 758 23.03 4.98 26.64
N HIS A 759 22.96 6.29 26.92
CA HIS A 759 24.16 7.13 26.96
C HIS A 759 24.99 6.91 28.22
N LEU A 760 24.38 6.54 29.36
CA LEU A 760 25.09 6.25 30.59
C LEU A 760 26.09 5.10 30.40
N ALA A 761 25.66 3.99 29.78
CA ALA A 761 26.53 2.85 29.49
C ALA A 761 27.73 3.26 28.61
N ARG A 762 27.49 4.02 27.54
CA ARG A 762 28.53 4.56 26.64
C ARG A 762 29.50 5.52 27.33
N THR A 763 29.00 6.33 28.25
CA THR A 763 29.80 7.26 29.04
C THR A 763 30.71 6.50 29.98
N ARG A 764 30.17 5.52 30.72
CA ARG A 764 30.92 4.69 31.66
C ARG A 764 31.98 3.83 30.98
N ALA A 765 31.69 3.27 29.80
CA ALA A 765 32.69 2.57 29.00
C ALA A 765 33.87 3.48 28.60
N ARG A 766 33.60 4.76 28.28
CA ARG A 766 34.64 5.77 27.99
C ARG A 766 35.41 6.21 29.23
N ILE A 767 34.76 6.34 30.39
CA ILE A 767 35.42 6.63 31.67
C ILE A 767 36.42 5.52 31.99
N ALA A 768 35.98 4.26 31.93
CA ALA A 768 36.84 3.10 32.14
C ALA A 768 38.05 3.09 31.20
N LEU A 769 37.84 3.43 29.93
CA LEU A 769 38.91 3.51 28.94
C LEU A 769 39.96 4.59 29.30
N VAL A 770 39.53 5.76 29.75
CA VAL A 770 40.45 6.85 30.14
C VAL A 770 41.23 6.49 31.41
N LEU A 771 40.58 5.87 32.40
CA LEU A 771 41.21 5.40 33.64
C LEU A 771 42.22 4.28 33.37
N GLN A 772 41.90 3.34 32.47
CA GLN A 772 42.84 2.31 32.07
C GLN A 772 44.08 2.90 31.38
N GLN A 773 43.91 3.93 30.54
CA GLN A 773 45.04 4.62 29.89
C GLN A 773 45.97 5.32 30.91
N ARG A 774 45.45 5.70 32.08
CA ARG A 774 46.26 6.21 33.21
C ARG A 774 46.96 5.11 34.02
N GLY A 775 46.60 3.84 33.82
CA GLY A 775 47.05 2.73 34.65
C GLY A 775 46.25 2.53 35.94
N GLU A 776 45.13 3.25 36.11
CA GLU A 776 44.24 3.19 37.28
C GLU A 776 43.23 2.04 37.13
N LEU A 777 43.72 0.79 37.06
CA LEU A 777 42.91 -0.38 36.73
C LEU A 777 41.73 -0.58 37.70
N LEU A 778 41.97 -0.46 39.01
CA LEU A 778 40.94 -0.67 40.03
C LEU A 778 39.81 0.36 39.94
N GLU A 779 40.12 1.61 39.60
CA GLU A 779 39.12 2.67 39.41
C GLU A 779 38.35 2.52 38.09
N ALA A 780 38.96 1.89 37.09
CA ALA A 780 38.30 1.58 35.82
C ALA A 780 37.23 0.48 35.93
N LEU A 781 37.31 -0.39 36.95
CA LEU A 781 36.41 -1.55 37.11
C LEU A 781 34.94 -1.19 37.34
N PRO A 782 34.57 -0.32 38.31
CA PRO A 782 33.16 0.00 38.55
C PRO A 782 32.40 0.56 37.34
N PRO A 783 32.91 1.58 36.60
CA PRO A 783 32.21 2.07 35.41
C PRO A 783 32.17 1.00 34.30
N LEU A 784 33.22 0.19 34.15
CA LEU A 784 33.22 -0.90 33.16
C LEU A 784 32.19 -1.98 33.49
N TYR A 785 32.08 -2.41 34.75
CA TYR A 785 31.09 -3.39 35.16
C TYR A 785 29.67 -2.90 34.93
N SER A 786 29.39 -1.64 35.26
CA SER A 786 28.08 -1.07 34.96
C SER A 786 27.77 -1.06 33.46
N ALA A 787 28.75 -0.74 32.61
CA ALA A 787 28.55 -0.81 31.16
C ALA A 787 28.32 -2.25 30.68
N LEU A 788 29.08 -3.22 31.20
CA LEU A 788 28.94 -4.64 30.87
C LEU A 788 27.60 -5.23 31.34
N GLU A 789 27.11 -4.82 32.51
CA GLU A 789 25.80 -5.22 33.03
C GLU A 789 24.67 -4.68 32.15
N HIS A 790 24.77 -3.43 31.69
CA HIS A 790 23.84 -2.90 30.69
C HIS A 790 23.85 -3.75 29.41
N VAL A 791 25.03 -4.02 28.83
CA VAL A 791 25.14 -4.85 27.61
C VAL A 791 24.61 -6.27 27.84
N ALA A 792 24.86 -6.86 29.01
CA ALA A 792 24.37 -8.20 29.34
C ALA A 792 22.83 -8.26 29.40
N LEU A 793 22.19 -7.21 29.93
CA LEU A 793 20.73 -7.14 30.06
C LEU A 793 20.03 -6.77 28.75
N THR A 794 20.63 -5.89 27.95
CA THR A 794 19.96 -5.29 26.78
C THR A 794 20.44 -5.83 25.45
N GLN A 795 21.59 -6.51 25.41
CA GLN A 795 22.31 -6.89 24.19
C GLN A 795 22.70 -5.68 23.31
N SER A 796 22.83 -4.48 23.88
CA SER A 796 23.37 -3.29 23.20
C SER A 796 24.88 -3.39 23.05
N TRP A 797 25.36 -4.27 22.18
CA TRP A 797 26.79 -4.53 21.97
C TRP A 797 27.53 -3.26 21.50
N GLN A 798 26.87 -2.39 20.73
CA GLN A 798 27.48 -1.16 20.22
C GLN A 798 27.99 -0.22 21.31
N ALA A 799 27.44 -0.26 22.52
CA ALA A 799 27.91 0.56 23.64
C ALA A 799 29.40 0.37 23.95
N ILE A 800 29.96 -0.81 23.63
CA ILE A 800 31.38 -1.14 23.81
C ILE A 800 32.08 -1.33 22.46
N VAL A 801 31.42 -1.94 21.46
CA VAL A 801 32.03 -2.20 20.14
C VAL A 801 32.46 -0.91 19.43
N GLU A 802 31.70 0.18 19.57
CA GLU A 802 32.00 1.47 18.91
C GLU A 802 33.33 2.10 19.37
N LEU A 803 33.89 1.65 20.50
CA LEU A 803 35.17 2.11 21.03
C LEU A 803 36.37 1.47 20.30
N GLY A 804 36.17 0.35 19.59
CA GLY A 804 37.18 -0.33 18.77
C GLY A 804 38.30 -1.01 19.56
N LEU A 805 39.52 -1.00 18.98
CA LEU A 805 40.71 -1.68 19.53
C LEU A 805 41.02 -1.34 21.00
N PRO A 806 40.90 -0.07 21.47
CA PRO A 806 41.08 0.23 22.89
C PRO A 806 40.16 -0.55 23.82
N ALA A 807 38.89 -0.78 23.44
CA ALA A 807 37.99 -1.63 24.22
C ALA A 807 38.38 -3.11 24.16
N LYS A 808 38.86 -3.61 23.01
CA LYS A 808 39.40 -4.97 22.89
C LYS A 808 40.55 -5.20 23.88
N ALA A 809 41.47 -4.25 23.98
CA ALA A 809 42.58 -4.29 24.94
C ALA A 809 42.09 -4.24 26.39
N MET A 810 41.11 -3.37 26.69
CA MET A 810 40.46 -3.27 28.00
C MET A 810 39.84 -4.59 28.45
N LEU A 811 39.02 -5.21 27.59
CA LEU A 811 38.34 -6.46 27.88
C LEU A 811 39.32 -7.65 28.03
N ARG A 812 40.40 -7.70 27.23
CA ARG A 812 41.45 -8.72 27.38
C ARG A 812 42.20 -8.58 28.71
N SER A 813 42.54 -7.33 29.09
CA SER A 813 43.19 -7.05 30.37
C SER A 813 42.31 -7.48 31.54
N LEU A 814 41.01 -7.18 31.48
CA LEU A 814 40.03 -7.57 32.50
C LEU A 814 39.95 -9.09 32.64
N ARG A 815 39.80 -9.82 31.53
CA ARG A 815 39.71 -11.29 31.52
C ARG A 815 40.95 -11.99 32.09
N GLN A 816 42.10 -11.35 32.05
CA GLN A 816 43.36 -11.90 32.57
C GLN A 816 43.59 -11.60 34.06
N HIS A 817 43.09 -10.47 34.57
CA HIS A 817 43.49 -9.95 35.89
C HIS A 817 42.34 -9.86 36.89
N ASP A 818 41.08 -10.01 36.48
CA ASP A 818 39.93 -9.94 37.37
C ASP A 818 39.43 -11.35 37.79
N PRO A 819 39.57 -11.73 39.08
CA PRO A 819 39.06 -13.00 39.58
C PRO A 819 37.53 -13.12 39.53
N HIS A 820 36.79 -12.04 39.26
CA HIS A 820 35.34 -12.10 39.05
C HIS A 820 34.92 -12.42 37.60
N THR A 821 35.89 -12.66 36.69
CA THR A 821 35.64 -13.14 35.31
C THR A 821 35.80 -14.65 35.14
N ILE A 822 35.53 -15.42 36.20
CA ILE A 822 35.54 -16.90 36.14
C ILE A 822 34.52 -17.38 35.08
N GLY A 823 34.94 -18.38 34.29
CA GLY A 823 34.12 -18.98 33.23
C GLY A 823 32.75 -19.43 33.75
N GLY A 824 31.70 -19.15 32.96
CA GLY A 824 30.31 -19.52 33.28
C GLY A 824 29.46 -18.41 33.91
N THR A 825 30.03 -17.25 34.27
CA THR A 825 29.23 -16.08 34.69
C THR A 825 28.66 -15.31 33.49
N THR A 826 27.51 -14.65 33.66
CA THR A 826 26.92 -13.79 32.61
C THR A 826 27.92 -12.76 32.11
N ARG A 827 28.73 -12.19 33.00
CA ARG A 827 29.77 -11.22 32.66
C ARG A 827 30.87 -11.84 31.79
N ALA A 828 31.36 -13.03 32.11
CA ALA A 828 32.37 -13.71 31.30
C ALA A 828 31.84 -14.03 29.89
N LEU A 829 30.58 -14.45 29.77
CA LEU A 829 29.91 -14.68 28.49
C LEU A 829 29.76 -13.39 27.68
N THR A 830 29.34 -12.29 28.31
CA THR A 830 29.25 -10.96 27.68
C THR A 830 30.61 -10.48 27.18
N ILE A 831 31.67 -10.62 27.99
CA ILE A 831 33.04 -10.26 27.58
C ILE A 831 33.49 -11.11 26.39
N GLN A 832 33.23 -12.41 26.40
CA GLN A 832 33.57 -13.32 25.29
C GLN A 832 32.86 -12.90 24.00
N ALA A 833 31.54 -12.67 24.06
CA ALA A 833 30.73 -12.24 22.93
C ALA A 833 31.15 -10.88 22.36
N LEU A 834 31.61 -9.94 23.22
CA LEU A 834 32.17 -8.66 22.80
C LEU A 834 33.55 -8.82 22.14
N LEU A 835 34.40 -9.69 22.69
CA LEU A 835 35.72 -9.96 22.11
C LEU A 835 35.61 -10.61 20.74
N GLU A 836 34.66 -11.51 20.52
CA GLU A 836 34.36 -12.12 19.22
C GLU A 836 33.94 -11.06 18.20
N ARG A 837 33.01 -10.17 18.56
CA ARG A 837 32.57 -9.06 17.71
C ARG A 837 33.70 -8.07 17.39
N LEU A 838 34.57 -7.79 18.35
CA LEU A 838 35.79 -6.98 18.15
C LEU A 838 36.91 -7.73 17.42
N SER A 839 36.73 -9.02 17.12
CA SER A 839 37.69 -9.87 16.39
C SER A 839 37.19 -10.29 15.01
N GLY A 840 35.91 -10.07 14.69
CA GLY A 840 35.28 -10.42 13.40
C GLY A 840 35.69 -9.55 12.21
N ASP A 841 36.53 -8.56 12.45
CA ASP A 841 37.28 -7.84 11.43
C ASP A 841 38.67 -8.45 11.38
N GLU A 842 39.05 -9.07 10.24
CA GLU A 842 40.43 -9.48 10.00
C GLU A 842 41.36 -8.34 10.41
N ASP A 843 42.15 -8.64 11.43
CA ASP A 843 42.95 -7.71 12.20
C ASP A 843 44.08 -7.22 11.28
N PRO A 844 44.08 -5.97 10.77
CA PRO A 844 45.17 -5.50 9.94
C PRO A 844 46.48 -5.45 10.73
N ALA A 845 46.41 -5.46 12.07
CA ALA A 845 47.59 -5.61 12.91
C ALA A 845 48.12 -7.05 12.94
N SER A 846 47.27 -8.07 12.79
CA SER A 846 47.73 -9.47 12.64
C SER A 846 48.21 -9.78 11.22
N ASP A 847 47.70 -9.05 10.22
CA ASP A 847 48.23 -9.10 8.84
C ASP A 847 49.53 -8.29 8.69
N MET A 848 49.68 -7.17 9.42
CA MET A 848 50.85 -6.33 9.33
C MET A 848 52.02 -6.84 10.19
N PHE A 849 51.79 -7.44 11.36
CA PHE A 849 52.85 -8.00 12.21
C PHE A 849 52.59 -9.46 12.57
N SER A 850 53.59 -10.32 12.34
CA SER A 850 53.55 -11.69 12.85
C SER A 850 53.55 -11.69 14.38
N GLU A 851 52.98 -12.75 14.98
CA GLU A 851 52.98 -12.97 16.43
C GLU A 851 54.40 -12.84 17.03
N ARG A 852 55.40 -13.32 16.30
CA ARG A 852 56.82 -13.23 16.69
C ARG A 852 57.37 -11.80 16.66
N GLU A 853 56.89 -10.96 15.76
CA GLU A 853 57.25 -9.53 15.73
C GLU A 853 56.61 -8.77 16.89
N LEU A 854 55.37 -9.09 17.28
CA LEU A 854 54.70 -8.48 18.44
C LEU A 854 55.42 -8.83 19.75
N GLU A 855 55.86 -10.08 19.91
CA GLU A 855 56.65 -10.50 21.07
C GLU A 855 58.00 -9.77 21.15
N VAL A 856 58.70 -9.64 20.02
CA VAL A 856 59.96 -8.89 19.93
C VAL A 856 59.74 -7.41 20.24
N LEU A 857 58.66 -6.81 19.73
CA LEU A 857 58.28 -5.42 19.99
C LEU A 857 57.92 -5.17 21.45
N ALA A 858 57.23 -6.11 22.12
CA ALA A 858 56.93 -6.03 23.56
C ALA A 858 58.21 -6.09 24.42
N GLN A 859 59.18 -6.93 24.07
CA GLN A 859 60.46 -6.96 24.77
C GLN A 859 61.33 -5.73 24.46
N LEU A 860 61.23 -5.18 23.25
CA LEU A 860 61.86 -3.93 22.86
C LEU A 860 61.39 -2.76 23.74
N ALA A 861 60.07 -2.71 24.01
CA ALA A 861 59.41 -1.68 24.82
C ALA A 861 59.81 -1.71 26.29
N ARG A 862 60.23 -2.87 26.81
CA ARG A 862 60.77 -3.05 28.16
C ARG A 862 62.24 -2.63 28.30
N GLY A 863 62.87 -2.11 27.24
CA GLY A 863 64.26 -1.67 27.26
C GLY A 863 65.29 -2.81 27.09
N HIS A 864 64.87 -4.04 26.80
CA HIS A 864 65.81 -5.17 26.66
C HIS A 864 66.72 -5.03 25.43
N SER A 865 68.01 -5.25 25.60
CA SER A 865 68.97 -5.38 24.48
C SER A 865 68.65 -6.59 23.61
N ASN A 866 69.13 -6.62 22.36
CA ASN A 866 68.86 -7.73 21.43
C ASN A 866 69.27 -9.10 22.01
N LYS A 867 70.35 -9.15 22.80
CA LYS A 867 70.82 -10.35 23.51
C LYS A 867 69.88 -10.78 24.64
N GLN A 868 69.26 -9.83 25.34
CA GLN A 868 68.24 -10.12 26.36
C GLN A 868 66.92 -10.56 25.74
N ILE A 869 66.49 -9.93 24.64
CA ILE A 869 65.29 -10.34 23.88
C ILE A 869 65.46 -11.78 23.37
N ALA A 870 66.64 -12.10 22.81
CA ALA A 870 66.99 -13.43 22.32
C ALA A 870 66.86 -14.49 23.42
N ARG A 871 67.38 -14.20 24.63
CA ARG A 871 67.27 -15.10 25.78
C ARG A 871 65.83 -15.24 26.29
N HIS A 872 65.07 -14.14 26.37
CA HIS A 872 63.69 -14.15 26.87
C HIS A 872 62.70 -14.85 25.95
N LEU A 873 62.94 -14.82 24.63
CA LEU A 873 62.05 -15.42 23.64
C LEU A 873 62.57 -16.77 23.12
N HIS A 874 63.67 -17.29 23.67
CA HIS A 874 64.35 -18.51 23.19
C HIS A 874 64.69 -18.45 21.69
N LEU A 875 65.24 -17.32 21.24
CA LEU A 875 65.66 -17.06 19.86
C LEU A 875 67.17 -16.84 19.76
N SER A 876 67.75 -17.00 18.56
CA SER A 876 69.10 -16.53 18.29
C SER A 876 69.11 -15.00 18.11
N GLU A 877 70.22 -14.33 18.46
CA GLU A 877 70.34 -12.87 18.32
C GLU A 877 70.14 -12.40 16.86
N ASN A 878 70.54 -13.23 15.89
CA ASN A 878 70.33 -12.96 14.47
C ASN A 878 68.84 -13.01 14.08
N THR A 879 68.05 -13.90 14.72
CA THR A 879 66.60 -13.97 14.50
C THR A 879 65.89 -12.75 15.07
N VAL A 880 66.34 -12.25 16.24
CA VAL A 880 65.83 -10.99 16.81
C VAL A 880 66.14 -9.81 15.88
N LYS A 881 67.36 -9.70 15.34
CA LYS A 881 67.71 -8.65 14.37
C LYS A 881 66.86 -8.71 13.11
N PHE A 882 66.51 -9.91 12.63
CA PHE A 882 65.61 -10.11 11.50
C PHE A 882 64.20 -9.57 11.78
N HIS A 883 63.60 -9.94 12.92
CA HIS A 883 62.28 -9.43 13.32
C HIS A 883 62.30 -7.91 13.55
N LEU A 884 63.37 -7.35 14.12
CA LEU A 884 63.52 -5.90 14.29
C LEU A 884 63.61 -5.15 12.96
N LYS A 885 64.32 -5.70 11.98
CA LYS A 885 64.39 -5.11 10.63
C LYS A 885 63.01 -5.09 9.96
N ASN A 886 62.24 -6.16 10.09
CA ASN A 886 60.88 -6.21 9.56
C ASN A 886 59.93 -5.26 10.31
N LEU A 887 60.04 -5.18 11.64
CA LEU A 887 59.32 -4.21 12.47
C LEU A 887 59.59 -2.77 12.02
N TYR A 888 60.87 -2.41 11.85
CA TYR A 888 61.27 -1.07 11.40
C TYR A 888 60.71 -0.74 10.03
N ARG A 889 60.74 -1.70 9.09
CA ARG A 889 60.15 -1.53 7.75
C ARG A 889 58.63 -1.35 7.81
N LYS A 890 57.93 -2.13 8.63
CA LYS A 890 56.45 -2.13 8.76
C LYS A 890 55.93 -0.91 9.55
N LEU A 891 56.73 -0.39 10.48
CA LEU A 891 56.43 0.81 11.27
C LEU A 891 56.94 2.12 10.64
N ASP A 892 57.62 2.04 9.48
CA ASP A 892 58.32 3.16 8.84
C ASP A 892 59.26 3.91 9.80
N ALA A 893 60.04 3.16 10.57
CA ALA A 893 60.93 3.67 11.59
C ALA A 893 62.40 3.40 11.23
N ARG A 894 63.28 4.38 11.50
CA ARG A 894 64.73 4.28 11.25
C ARG A 894 65.56 4.03 12.50
N SER A 895 64.95 4.12 13.68
CA SER A 895 65.60 3.95 14.97
C SER A 895 64.71 3.17 15.94
N ARG A 896 65.34 2.62 16.98
CA ARG A 896 64.65 1.88 18.05
C ARG A 896 63.59 2.74 18.74
N GLU A 897 63.93 3.97 19.06
CA GLU A 897 63.02 4.95 19.67
C GLU A 897 61.89 5.33 18.70
N GLY A 898 62.21 5.52 17.41
CA GLY A 898 61.21 5.82 16.38
C GLY A 898 60.20 4.67 16.20
N ALA A 899 60.66 3.42 16.28
CA ALA A 899 59.78 2.26 16.19
C ALA A 899 58.85 2.14 17.40
N LEU A 900 59.36 2.43 18.61
CA LEU A 900 58.53 2.46 19.82
C LEU A 900 57.51 3.61 19.79
N ALA A 901 57.92 4.80 19.34
CA ALA A 901 57.02 5.95 19.21
C ALA A 901 55.91 5.68 18.18
N GLN A 902 56.25 5.13 17.02
CA GLN A 902 55.26 4.74 15.99
C GLN A 902 54.35 3.61 16.46
N ALA A 903 54.89 2.61 17.16
CA ALA A 903 54.08 1.53 17.72
C ALA A 903 53.12 2.01 18.83
N GLN A 904 53.53 2.99 19.64
CA GLN A 904 52.66 3.64 20.63
C GLN A 904 51.59 4.51 19.95
N GLN A 905 51.98 5.30 18.95
CA GLN A 905 51.08 6.17 18.20
C GLN A 905 50.02 5.38 17.41
N ARG A 906 50.37 4.17 16.94
CA ARG A 906 49.45 3.23 16.28
C ARG A 906 48.72 2.29 17.26
N GLY A 907 48.91 2.42 18.57
CA GLY A 907 48.21 1.64 19.59
C GLY A 907 48.62 0.17 19.68
N VAL A 908 49.77 -0.22 19.11
CA VAL A 908 50.31 -1.59 19.12
C VAL A 908 51.05 -1.87 20.44
N LEU A 909 51.55 -0.84 21.13
CA LEU A 909 52.24 -0.95 22.43
C LEU A 909 51.64 -0.01 23.48
N CYS A 910 51.48 -0.50 24.70
CA CYS A 910 51.17 0.29 25.89
C CYS A 910 52.40 0.23 26.83
N VAL A 911 53.06 1.36 27.11
CA VAL A 911 54.25 1.40 27.98
C VAL A 911 53.90 2.05 29.31
N GLN A 912 54.14 1.32 30.41
CA GLN A 912 54.16 1.90 31.76
C GLN A 912 55.44 2.72 31.95
N PRO A 913 55.40 3.89 32.61
CA PRO A 913 56.60 4.64 32.93
C PRO A 913 57.52 3.84 33.89
N PRO A 914 58.85 3.95 33.76
CA PRO A 914 59.78 3.18 34.59
C PRO A 914 59.67 3.59 36.07
N GLN A 915 59.49 2.58 36.93
CA GLN A 915 59.68 2.73 38.37
C GLN A 915 61.16 3.07 38.64
N HIS A 916 61.44 4.29 39.07
CA HIS A 916 62.73 4.62 39.66
C HIS A 916 62.88 3.85 40.98
N SER A 917 63.56 2.70 40.94
CA SER A 917 64.07 2.06 42.16
C SER A 917 65.18 2.96 42.73
N LYS A 918 64.90 3.62 43.85
CA LYS A 918 65.96 4.10 44.74
C LYS A 918 66.75 2.88 45.22
N ALA A 919 68.04 2.84 44.91
CA ALA A 919 68.97 1.93 45.57
C ALA A 919 69.26 2.47 46.99
N PRO A 920 69.52 1.59 47.97
CA PRO A 920 69.85 2.00 49.33
C PRO A 920 71.34 2.34 49.45
N THR A 921 71.64 3.58 49.84
CA THR A 921 72.73 3.97 50.74
C THR A 921 72.33 5.25 51.44
#